data_AF-A0A952X280-F1
#
_entry.id   AF-A0A952X280-F1
#
_cell.length_a   1.000
_cell.length_b   1.000
_cell.length_c   1.000
_cell.angle_alpha   90.00
_cell.angle_beta   90.00
_cell.angle_gamma   90.00
#
_symmetry.space_group_name_H-M   'P 1'
#
loop_
_entity.id
_entity.type
_entity.pdbx_description
1 polymer ?
#
loop_
_entity_poly.entity_id
_entity_poly.type
_entity_poly.pdbx_seq_one_letter_code
_entity_poly.pdbx_strand_id
1 'polypeptide(L)'
;MRLTLRTLLAYLDDILEASQAREIGARISENSVASSLVTRIRDVTRRRRIGSPELTGAGASPEPNVVAEYLDNTLDPSAVADVEKVCLDSDMHLAEVAACHQVLTIVLGEPVTIRPELRDRMYALGKQPEATNTPIQADQILAAAPSAAAAVTAAPERPVVPEYLKRRPLMRRLAPWLLVGVLLSGWLAMILTDEDLLPGWLRPVAQTSAPRETPAGAGANVAAVARDRGSPSVVDAQEPAPDAIGPGAEQAAAIAARSSLDAPIPVDVAPDSASGTEAGGAADSADLALVPETSLPPSDVVPPPSPGIPAEPAVAPTTDVDPGAPFPTVLYASSEGVMILRSPESGDWSVLPRRALLHVGDEIAAPEPFLSELAVTSAGQAKASITLLMAGGARAQLLPARPESIMELEIDRGRVGFLRPSDGLAGPLTVGVTVGGMRSAIDLKQPETRCGVYVERPQPQGLPLVETPAADEPPAEDPTLEYVPPAPTGTLFVVAGAVDVRRGPEDVIASEAAPEWTEWTNPSSTQFIALGTLPVWLDPTARVPMTTRNFSRNYEPEFALDQPIQMSIPPVLRDRRAHMARLAAQTLALTDDVENLVLALSNDHEEARLAAIVSLREWLPRQLENDDRLREAASRVFRGEDAAVAVELLWGKSDADVRSEAAAQQLLAWMGSDNVAIRELAFFQVHRLTGKDLGYRPVNPLAQREAALERWREHVKRTKGLLPPNS
;
A
#
# COMPACT_ATOMS: atom_id res chain seq x y z
N MET A 1 30.55 -14.96 15.41
CA MET A 1 29.79 -14.40 14.27
C MET A 1 29.95 -15.32 13.06
N ARG A 2 28.96 -15.43 12.16
CA ARG A 2 29.11 -16.14 10.86
C ARG A 2 29.58 -15.14 9.81
N LEU A 3 30.43 -15.55 8.86
CA LEU A 3 30.83 -14.74 7.71
C LEU A 3 29.84 -14.93 6.56
N THR A 4 28.69 -14.26 6.65
CA THR A 4 27.65 -14.28 5.60
C THR A 4 27.87 -13.14 4.59
N LEU A 5 27.25 -13.20 3.40
CA LEU A 5 27.34 -12.10 2.42
C LEU A 5 26.86 -10.78 3.02
N ARG A 6 25.74 -10.78 3.77
CA ARG A 6 25.26 -9.58 4.50
C ARG A 6 26.31 -9.00 5.44
N THR A 7 27.05 -9.86 6.16
CA THR A 7 28.11 -9.44 7.10
C THR A 7 29.30 -8.80 6.37
N LEU A 8 29.61 -9.26 5.16
CA LEU A 8 30.68 -8.68 4.33
C LEU A 8 30.27 -7.35 3.68
N LEU A 9 29.01 -7.18 3.29
CA LEU A 9 28.47 -5.90 2.82
C LEU A 9 28.48 -4.85 3.95
N ALA A 10 28.03 -5.23 5.15
CA ALA A 10 28.07 -4.36 6.33
C ALA A 10 29.49 -3.88 6.69
N TYR A 11 30.50 -4.73 6.50
CA TYR A 11 31.91 -4.36 6.67
C TYR A 11 32.48 -3.51 5.50
N LEU A 12 31.90 -3.61 4.31
CA LEU A 12 32.36 -2.87 3.13
C LEU A 12 31.86 -1.42 3.09
N ASP A 13 30.66 -1.16 3.61
CA ASP A 13 30.03 0.16 3.66
C ASP A 13 30.11 0.82 5.07
N ASP A 14 30.95 0.30 5.96
CA ASP A 14 31.35 0.89 7.27
C ASP A 14 30.19 1.12 8.29
N ILE A 15 29.17 0.26 8.26
CA ILE A 15 27.99 0.33 9.16
C ILE A 15 28.13 -0.47 10.46
N LEU A 16 29.32 -1.00 10.75
CA LEU A 16 29.58 -1.87 11.91
C LEU A 16 30.25 -1.11 13.07
N GLU A 17 29.99 -1.54 14.30
CA GLU A 17 30.72 -1.01 15.46
C GLU A 17 32.23 -1.24 15.34
N ALA A 18 33.03 -0.28 15.81
CA ALA A 18 34.51 -0.33 15.73
C ALA A 18 35.15 -1.52 16.47
N SER A 19 34.40 -2.24 17.31
CA SER A 19 34.73 -3.55 17.89
C SER A 19 34.56 -4.67 16.86
N GLN A 20 33.34 -4.79 16.32
CA GLN A 20 32.91 -5.81 15.35
C GLN A 20 33.68 -5.69 14.02
N ALA A 21 33.90 -4.48 13.53
CA ALA A 21 34.66 -4.22 12.30
C ALA A 21 36.11 -4.75 12.39
N ARG A 22 36.75 -4.67 13.57
CA ARG A 22 38.10 -5.24 13.79
C ARG A 22 38.06 -6.77 13.82
N GLU A 23 37.08 -7.37 14.50
CA GLU A 23 36.92 -8.82 14.55
C GLU A 23 36.64 -9.40 13.16
N ILE A 24 35.75 -8.77 12.39
CA ILE A 24 35.41 -9.17 11.02
C ILE A 24 36.60 -8.94 10.07
N GLY A 25 37.31 -7.81 10.19
CA GLY A 25 38.55 -7.56 9.42
C GLY A 25 39.62 -8.64 9.64
N ALA A 26 39.84 -9.05 10.90
CA ALA A 26 40.73 -10.18 11.23
C ALA A 26 40.24 -11.49 10.60
N ARG A 27 38.97 -11.87 10.83
CA ARG A 27 38.34 -13.07 10.26
C ARG A 27 38.37 -13.11 8.72
N ILE A 28 38.29 -11.96 8.05
CA ILE A 28 38.43 -11.86 6.59
C ILE A 28 39.88 -12.14 6.16
N SER A 29 40.87 -11.63 6.90
CA SER A 29 42.30 -11.88 6.60
C SER A 29 42.72 -13.33 6.85
N GLU A 30 42.12 -14.00 7.83
CA GLU A 30 42.32 -15.42 8.12
C GLU A 30 41.63 -16.34 7.09
N ASN A 31 40.54 -15.88 6.46
CA ASN A 31 39.74 -16.68 5.53
C ASN A 31 39.93 -16.21 4.08
N SER A 32 40.72 -16.99 3.31
CA SER A 32 41.00 -16.72 1.90
C SER A 32 39.74 -16.65 1.01
N VAL A 33 38.68 -17.39 1.33
CA VAL A 33 37.40 -17.33 0.61
C VAL A 33 36.70 -15.99 0.87
N ALA A 34 36.64 -15.54 2.13
CA ALA A 34 36.08 -14.24 2.47
C ALA A 34 36.88 -13.08 1.86
N SER A 35 38.22 -13.14 1.89
CA SER A 35 39.09 -12.18 1.21
C SER A 35 38.89 -12.13 -0.32
N SER A 36 38.71 -13.30 -0.96
CA SER A 36 38.42 -13.37 -2.40
C SER A 36 37.05 -12.78 -2.75
N LEU A 37 36.02 -13.05 -1.93
CA LEU A 37 34.67 -12.53 -2.10
C LEU A 37 34.61 -11.01 -1.89
N VAL A 38 35.27 -10.48 -0.86
CA VAL A 38 35.45 -9.03 -0.63
C VAL A 38 36.11 -8.33 -1.82
N THR A 39 37.10 -8.99 -2.44
CA THR A 39 37.75 -8.48 -3.66
C THR A 39 36.78 -8.50 -4.85
N ARG A 40 36.08 -9.63 -5.06
CA ARG A 40 35.08 -9.80 -6.12
C ARG A 40 33.95 -8.77 -6.03
N ILE A 41 33.39 -8.51 -4.83
CA ILE A 41 32.36 -7.48 -4.62
C ILE A 41 32.87 -6.10 -5.07
N ARG A 42 34.07 -5.71 -4.60
CA ARG A 42 34.69 -4.42 -4.98
C ARG A 42 34.94 -4.31 -6.49
N ASP A 43 35.27 -5.41 -7.16
CA ASP A 43 35.49 -5.43 -8.60
C ASP A 43 34.19 -5.39 -9.41
N VAL A 44 33.12 -6.09 -8.99
CA VAL A 44 31.83 -6.06 -9.72
C VAL A 44 31.14 -4.71 -9.60
N THR A 45 31.04 -4.13 -8.40
CA THR A 45 30.39 -2.81 -8.19
C THR A 45 31.12 -1.67 -8.93
N ARG A 46 32.39 -1.86 -9.30
CA ARG A 46 33.17 -0.89 -10.11
C ARG A 46 33.11 -1.14 -11.63
N ARG A 47 32.56 -2.27 -12.07
CA ARG A 47 32.62 -2.74 -13.46
C ARG A 47 31.51 -2.14 -14.32
N ARG A 48 31.79 -1.01 -14.98
CA ARG A 48 30.90 -0.23 -15.89
C ARG A 48 30.24 -0.96 -17.09
N ARG A 49 30.33 -2.29 -17.17
CA ARG A 49 29.73 -3.12 -18.23
C ARG A 49 28.98 -4.35 -17.68
N ILE A 50 28.66 -4.36 -16.39
CA ILE A 50 27.62 -5.25 -15.87
C ILE A 50 26.27 -4.68 -16.30
N GLY A 51 25.35 -5.55 -16.73
CA GLY A 51 23.98 -5.18 -17.09
C GLY A 51 23.06 -5.16 -15.87
N SER A 52 21.86 -4.62 -16.04
CA SER A 52 20.76 -4.88 -15.11
C SER A 52 20.30 -6.33 -15.25
N PRO A 53 19.84 -7.00 -14.17
CA PRO A 53 18.95 -8.15 -14.29
C PRO A 53 17.72 -7.81 -15.14
N GLU A 54 17.13 -8.82 -15.77
CA GLU A 54 15.87 -8.68 -16.51
C GLU A 54 14.68 -8.61 -15.53
N LEU A 55 13.61 -7.90 -15.91
CA LEU A 55 12.41 -7.75 -15.06
C LEU A 55 11.49 -8.98 -15.12
N THR A 56 11.61 -9.80 -16.16
CA THR A 56 10.83 -11.03 -16.38
C THR A 56 11.67 -12.05 -17.15
N GLY A 57 11.42 -13.35 -16.92
CA GLY A 57 12.07 -14.44 -17.65
C GLY A 57 13.18 -15.17 -16.87
N ALA A 58 13.90 -16.06 -17.55
CA ALA A 58 14.87 -16.96 -16.92
C ALA A 58 16.20 -16.27 -16.50
N GLY A 59 16.42 -15.02 -16.91
CA GLY A 59 17.52 -14.16 -16.46
C GLY A 59 17.12 -13.14 -15.37
N ALA A 60 15.92 -13.27 -14.81
CA ALA A 60 15.39 -12.32 -13.83
C ALA A 60 16.06 -12.43 -12.46
N SER A 61 16.11 -11.29 -11.76
CA SER A 61 16.54 -11.21 -10.36
C SER A 61 15.65 -12.05 -9.43
N PRO A 62 16.15 -12.51 -8.27
CA PRO A 62 15.28 -12.72 -7.11
C PRO A 62 14.34 -11.53 -6.94
N GLU A 63 13.07 -11.79 -6.60
CA GLU A 63 12.01 -10.78 -6.54
C GLU A 63 12.48 -9.54 -5.77
N PRO A 64 12.30 -8.30 -6.28
CA PRO A 64 12.83 -7.09 -5.63
C PRO A 64 12.41 -6.93 -4.17
N ASN A 65 11.23 -7.41 -3.80
CA ASN A 65 10.75 -7.46 -2.41
C ASN A 65 11.61 -8.39 -1.53
N VAL A 66 11.97 -9.57 -2.03
CA VAL A 66 12.84 -10.55 -1.33
C VAL A 66 14.27 -10.01 -1.19
N VAL A 67 14.76 -9.27 -2.20
CA VAL A 67 16.05 -8.56 -2.09
C VAL A 67 15.99 -7.45 -1.04
N ALA A 68 14.89 -6.69 -0.98
CA ALA A 68 14.68 -5.67 0.06
C ALA A 68 14.60 -6.29 1.47
N GLU A 69 13.83 -7.37 1.66
CA GLU A 69 13.75 -8.11 2.93
C GLU A 69 15.11 -8.72 3.34
N TYR A 70 15.92 -9.15 2.37
CA TYR A 70 17.29 -9.61 2.61
C TYR A 70 18.24 -8.47 3.05
N LEU A 71 18.07 -7.25 2.52
CA LEU A 71 18.88 -6.08 2.86
C LEU A 71 18.46 -5.47 4.20
N ASP A 72 17.15 -5.37 4.47
CA ASP A 72 16.57 -4.87 5.73
C ASP A 72 16.61 -5.92 6.87
N ASN A 73 17.20 -7.08 6.61
CA ASN A 73 17.38 -8.18 7.57
C ASN A 73 16.04 -8.72 8.16
N THR A 74 14.95 -8.62 7.40
CA THR A 74 13.61 -9.12 7.74
C THR A 74 13.26 -10.46 7.08
N LEU A 75 14.03 -10.90 6.07
CA LEU A 75 13.85 -12.18 5.38
C LEU A 75 14.08 -13.39 6.29
N ASP A 76 13.26 -14.43 6.13
CA ASP A 76 13.36 -15.68 6.90
C ASP A 76 14.74 -16.37 6.76
N PRO A 77 15.33 -16.89 7.87
CA PRO A 77 16.63 -17.56 7.86
C PRO A 77 16.82 -18.69 6.83
N SER A 78 15.76 -19.40 6.38
CA SER A 78 15.90 -20.40 5.32
C SER A 78 16.09 -19.74 3.95
N ALA A 79 15.29 -18.72 3.63
CA ALA A 79 15.32 -18.01 2.35
C ALA A 79 16.58 -17.13 2.18
N VAL A 80 17.21 -16.70 3.27
CA VAL A 80 18.51 -16.00 3.23
C VAL A 80 19.57 -16.82 2.50
N ALA A 81 19.61 -18.14 2.66
CA ALA A 81 20.60 -18.99 2.00
C ALA A 81 20.45 -19.00 0.47
N ASP A 82 19.21 -18.99 -0.04
CA ASP A 82 18.94 -18.95 -1.49
C ASP A 82 19.32 -17.59 -2.10
N VAL A 83 19.06 -16.48 -1.41
CA VAL A 83 19.46 -15.14 -1.87
C VAL A 83 20.98 -15.00 -1.88
N GLU A 84 21.68 -15.41 -0.82
CA GLU A 84 23.15 -15.38 -0.81
C GLU A 84 23.73 -16.28 -1.91
N LYS A 85 23.14 -17.46 -2.16
CA LYS A 85 23.54 -18.36 -3.25
C LYS A 85 23.40 -17.73 -4.64
N VAL A 86 22.24 -17.14 -4.98
CA VAL A 86 22.04 -16.49 -6.29
C VAL A 86 23.01 -15.31 -6.50
N CYS A 87 23.31 -14.56 -5.43
CA CYS A 87 24.33 -13.52 -5.48
C CYS A 87 25.74 -14.10 -5.71
N LEU A 88 26.10 -15.20 -5.04
CA LEU A 88 27.41 -15.84 -5.19
C LEU A 88 27.56 -16.49 -6.58
N ASP A 89 26.52 -17.08 -7.14
CA ASP A 89 26.53 -17.71 -8.47
C ASP A 89 26.58 -16.70 -9.63
N SER A 90 26.30 -15.41 -9.39
CA SER A 90 26.14 -14.40 -10.46
C SER A 90 26.74 -13.03 -10.14
N ASP A 91 27.80 -12.65 -10.88
CA ASP A 91 28.43 -11.30 -10.81
C ASP A 91 27.44 -10.14 -11.00
N MET A 92 26.34 -10.36 -11.74
CA MET A 92 25.30 -9.36 -11.99
C MET A 92 24.46 -9.10 -10.75
N HIS A 93 23.94 -10.16 -10.13
CA HIS A 93 23.15 -10.05 -8.90
C HIS A 93 24.02 -9.60 -7.72
N LEU A 94 25.28 -10.05 -7.65
CA LEU A 94 26.24 -9.56 -6.64
C LEU A 94 26.49 -8.05 -6.76
N ALA A 95 26.61 -7.53 -7.99
CA ALA A 95 26.79 -6.09 -8.22
C ALA A 95 25.56 -5.29 -7.80
N GLU A 96 24.36 -5.75 -8.18
CA GLU A 96 23.11 -5.06 -7.88
C GLU A 96 22.85 -5.02 -6.37
N VAL A 97 22.87 -6.16 -5.68
CA VAL A 97 22.62 -6.23 -4.23
C VAL A 97 23.66 -5.43 -3.42
N ALA A 98 24.93 -5.45 -3.83
CA ALA A 98 25.97 -4.63 -3.21
C ALA A 98 25.78 -3.13 -3.49
N ALA A 99 25.37 -2.74 -4.70
CA ALA A 99 25.09 -1.35 -5.03
C ALA A 99 23.85 -0.83 -4.28
N CYS A 100 22.79 -1.64 -4.15
CA CYS A 100 21.62 -1.31 -3.34
C CYS A 100 21.99 -1.11 -1.86
N HIS A 101 22.78 -2.01 -1.26
CA HIS A 101 23.25 -1.88 0.12
C HIS A 101 24.05 -0.58 0.34
N GLN A 102 24.98 -0.28 -0.57
CA GLN A 102 25.77 0.96 -0.54
C GLN A 102 24.91 2.21 -0.69
N VAL A 103 23.95 2.22 -1.63
CA VAL A 103 23.03 3.36 -1.83
C VAL A 103 22.14 3.58 -0.61
N LEU A 104 21.56 2.51 -0.04
CA LEU A 104 20.77 2.60 1.19
C LEU A 104 21.59 3.18 2.34
N THR A 105 22.82 2.70 2.53
CA THR A 105 23.75 3.22 3.55
C THR A 105 24.01 4.72 3.38
N ILE A 106 24.29 5.17 2.16
CA ILE A 106 24.53 6.59 1.86
C ILE A 106 23.27 7.45 2.11
N VAL A 107 22.10 6.98 1.69
CA VAL A 107 20.82 7.70 1.82
C VAL A 107 20.35 7.79 3.29
N LEU A 108 20.65 6.78 4.11
CA LEU A 108 20.39 6.78 5.55
C LEU A 108 21.36 7.70 6.32
N GLY A 109 22.60 7.85 5.83
CA GLY A 109 23.61 8.73 6.42
C GLY A 109 23.42 10.22 6.09
N GLU A 110 23.08 10.56 4.84
CA GLU A 110 22.81 11.94 4.42
C GLU A 110 21.56 12.01 3.50
N PRO A 111 20.53 12.82 3.84
CA PRO A 111 19.32 12.91 3.04
C PRO A 111 19.60 13.56 1.68
N VAL A 112 19.58 12.75 0.62
CA VAL A 112 19.90 13.15 -0.75
C VAL A 112 19.05 14.35 -1.18
N THR A 113 19.70 15.50 -1.38
CA THR A 113 19.03 16.74 -1.79
C THR A 113 18.63 16.68 -3.26
N ILE A 114 17.45 16.10 -3.53
CA ILE A 114 16.86 16.04 -4.87
C ILE A 114 16.52 17.46 -5.33
N ARG A 115 17.22 17.91 -6.37
CA ARG A 115 16.96 19.18 -7.06
C ARG A 115 15.51 19.25 -7.57
N PRO A 116 14.81 20.40 -7.43
CA PRO A 116 13.44 20.55 -7.92
C PRO A 116 13.28 20.18 -9.39
N GLU A 117 14.21 20.58 -10.26
CA GLU A 117 14.10 20.32 -11.70
C GLU A 117 14.29 18.83 -12.07
N LEU A 118 14.83 18.02 -11.15
CA LEU A 118 14.88 16.56 -11.29
C LEU A 118 13.58 15.92 -10.77
N ARG A 119 13.09 16.39 -9.61
CA ARG A 119 11.82 15.97 -9.00
C ARG A 119 10.65 16.18 -9.97
N ASP A 120 10.54 17.37 -10.56
CA ASP A 120 9.48 17.73 -11.50
C ASP A 120 9.54 16.87 -12.77
N ARG A 121 10.76 16.52 -13.22
CA ARG A 121 10.96 15.59 -14.35
C ARG A 121 10.60 14.15 -14.03
N MET A 122 10.84 13.67 -12.81
CA MET A 122 10.37 12.35 -12.36
C MET A 122 8.84 12.30 -12.33
N TYR A 123 8.19 13.30 -11.75
CA TYR A 123 6.72 13.38 -11.75
C TYR A 123 6.12 13.62 -13.14
N ALA A 124 6.89 14.17 -14.09
CA ALA A 124 6.47 14.28 -15.49
C ALA A 124 6.54 12.93 -16.24
N LEU A 125 7.43 11.99 -15.87
CA LEU A 125 7.49 10.66 -16.48
C LEU A 125 6.22 9.85 -16.16
N GLY A 126 5.78 9.85 -14.89
CA GLY A 126 4.50 9.28 -14.48
C GLY A 126 3.25 10.08 -14.94
N LYS A 127 3.45 11.15 -15.72
CA LYS A 127 2.40 11.96 -16.35
C LYS A 127 2.51 11.99 -17.88
N GLN A 128 3.34 11.13 -18.48
CA GLN A 128 3.12 10.77 -19.87
C GLN A 128 1.75 10.08 -19.93
N PRO A 129 0.78 10.55 -20.74
CA PRO A 129 -0.38 9.73 -21.04
C PRO A 129 0.13 8.44 -21.70
N GLU A 130 -0.63 7.34 -21.58
CA GLU A 130 -0.30 6.11 -22.30
C GLU A 130 -0.08 6.44 -23.77
N ALA A 131 1.16 6.28 -24.24
CA ALA A 131 1.50 6.52 -25.63
C ALA A 131 0.70 5.48 -26.43
N THR A 132 -0.33 5.95 -27.14
CA THR A 132 -1.42 5.12 -27.63
C THR A 132 -0.86 3.91 -28.38
N ASN A 133 -0.98 2.73 -27.75
CA ASN A 133 -0.45 1.45 -28.23
C ASN A 133 -1.27 0.95 -29.43
N THR A 134 -1.24 1.77 -30.49
CA THR A 134 -1.63 1.42 -31.85
C THR A 134 -0.76 0.23 -32.23
N PRO A 135 -1.34 -0.96 -32.45
CA PRO A 135 -0.55 -2.17 -32.63
C PRO A 135 0.29 -2.03 -33.90
N ILE A 136 1.61 -1.95 -33.73
CA ILE A 136 2.56 -1.97 -34.84
C ILE A 136 2.51 -3.38 -35.45
N GLN A 137 1.68 -3.56 -36.47
CA GLN A 137 1.65 -4.78 -37.26
C GLN A 137 3.03 -5.02 -37.88
N ALA A 138 3.70 -6.08 -37.42
CA ALA A 138 5.10 -6.35 -37.75
C ALA A 138 5.35 -6.52 -39.27
N ASP A 139 4.33 -6.89 -40.04
CA ASP A 139 4.43 -7.18 -41.47
C ASP A 139 4.55 -5.92 -42.38
N GLN A 140 4.23 -4.72 -41.91
CA GLN A 140 4.28 -3.51 -42.77
C GLN A 140 5.68 -2.85 -42.86
N ILE A 141 6.65 -3.29 -42.06
CA ILE A 141 8.01 -2.69 -42.05
C ILE A 141 8.85 -3.11 -43.28
N LEU A 142 8.46 -4.14 -44.03
CA LEU A 142 9.25 -4.70 -45.14
C LEU A 142 8.84 -4.25 -46.56
N ALA A 143 7.75 -3.48 -46.73
CA ALA A 143 7.06 -3.36 -48.02
C ALA A 143 6.62 -1.93 -48.45
N ALA A 144 7.33 -0.88 -48.04
CA ALA A 144 6.97 0.50 -48.41
C ALA A 144 8.18 1.41 -48.72
N ALA A 145 8.82 1.20 -49.87
CA ALA A 145 9.82 2.13 -50.42
C ALA A 145 9.42 2.63 -51.83
N PRO A 146 9.04 3.92 -51.96
CA PRO A 146 9.16 4.65 -53.21
C PRO A 146 10.16 5.82 -53.09
N SER A 147 10.98 5.99 -54.12
CA SER A 147 11.84 7.18 -54.26
C SER A 147 10.99 8.39 -54.68
N ALA A 148 11.12 9.51 -53.96
CA ALA A 148 10.54 10.79 -54.33
C ALA A 148 11.51 11.94 -53.96
N ALA A 149 12.58 12.08 -54.74
CA ALA A 149 13.41 13.28 -54.70
C ALA A 149 12.64 14.52 -55.22
N ALA A 150 13.13 15.71 -54.89
CA ALA A 150 12.59 17.04 -55.27
C ALA A 150 11.34 17.55 -54.53
N ALA A 151 11.47 17.74 -53.22
CA ALA A 151 10.84 18.86 -52.50
C ALA A 151 11.76 19.37 -51.37
N VAL A 152 11.58 20.63 -50.97
CA VAL A 152 12.24 21.34 -49.85
C VAL A 152 13.78 21.45 -49.92
N THR A 153 14.25 22.54 -50.54
CA THR A 153 15.61 23.07 -50.36
C THR A 153 15.77 23.69 -48.97
N ALA A 154 16.16 22.87 -47.99
CA ALA A 154 16.69 23.33 -46.71
C ALA A 154 17.86 22.42 -46.30
N ALA A 155 18.99 23.00 -45.86
CA ALA A 155 20.10 22.20 -45.35
C ALA A 155 19.71 21.58 -44.01
N PRO A 156 19.96 20.27 -43.77
CA PRO A 156 19.71 19.68 -42.47
C PRO A 156 20.65 20.31 -41.44
N GLU A 157 20.08 21.03 -40.48
CA GLU A 157 20.85 21.51 -39.33
C GLU A 157 21.43 20.29 -38.60
N ARG A 158 22.76 20.29 -38.42
CA ARG A 158 23.43 19.24 -37.64
C ARG A 158 22.90 19.33 -36.21
N PRO A 159 22.53 18.21 -35.56
CA PRO A 159 21.93 18.24 -34.23
C PRO A 159 22.85 18.99 -33.25
N VAL A 160 22.39 20.16 -32.81
CA VAL A 160 23.16 21.05 -31.95
C VAL A 160 23.25 20.43 -30.56
N VAL A 161 24.38 19.75 -30.31
CA VAL A 161 24.68 19.10 -29.02
C VAL A 161 24.45 20.09 -27.88
N PRO A 162 23.46 19.83 -26.98
CA PRO A 162 23.09 20.76 -25.92
C PRO A 162 24.28 21.18 -25.04
N GLU A 163 24.25 22.42 -24.57
CA GLU A 163 25.39 23.09 -23.92
C GLU A 163 25.90 22.39 -22.64
N TYR A 164 25.09 21.50 -22.04
CA TYR A 164 25.48 20.68 -20.89
C TYR A 164 26.29 19.42 -21.27
N LEU A 165 26.20 18.93 -22.51
CA LEU A 165 27.02 17.81 -23.02
C LEU A 165 28.40 18.28 -23.52
N LYS A 166 28.57 19.57 -23.80
CA LYS A 166 29.89 20.16 -24.10
C LYS A 166 30.73 20.19 -22.82
N ARG A 167 31.80 19.38 -22.76
CA ARG A 167 32.80 19.45 -21.69
C ARG A 167 33.39 20.86 -21.62
N ARG A 168 33.02 21.63 -20.58
CA ARG A 168 33.60 22.97 -20.34
C ARG A 168 35.14 22.85 -20.25
N PRO A 169 35.91 23.62 -21.06
CA PRO A 169 37.35 23.44 -21.16
C PRO A 169 38.06 23.79 -19.85
N LEU A 170 39.08 23.00 -19.49
CA LEU A 170 39.70 22.98 -18.17
C LEU A 170 40.24 24.35 -17.73
N MET A 171 40.76 25.15 -18.68
CA MET A 171 41.26 26.50 -18.42
C MET A 171 40.23 27.43 -17.77
N ARG A 172 38.92 27.26 -18.04
CA ARG A 172 37.87 28.10 -17.43
C ARG A 172 37.58 27.73 -15.97
N ARG A 173 38.11 26.60 -15.47
CA ARG A 173 38.17 26.26 -14.03
C ARG A 173 39.45 26.77 -13.36
N LEU A 174 40.54 26.89 -14.11
CA LEU A 174 41.82 27.44 -13.63
C LEU A 174 41.88 28.97 -13.65
N ALA A 175 41.07 29.64 -14.48
CA ALA A 175 41.00 31.11 -14.55
C ALA A 175 40.86 31.84 -13.19
N PRO A 176 39.95 31.46 -12.25
CA PRO A 176 39.90 32.09 -10.93
C PRO A 176 41.14 31.80 -10.09
N TRP A 177 41.74 30.60 -10.19
CA TRP A 177 42.98 30.26 -9.49
C TRP A 177 44.20 31.00 -10.04
N LEU A 178 44.23 31.30 -11.34
CA LEU A 178 45.21 32.19 -11.94
C LEU A 178 45.02 33.64 -11.49
N LEU A 179 43.79 34.14 -11.37
CA LEU A 179 43.52 35.47 -10.83
C LEU A 179 43.99 35.59 -9.37
N VAL A 180 43.67 34.60 -8.54
CA VAL A 180 44.14 34.50 -7.14
C VAL A 180 45.66 34.37 -7.09
N GLY A 181 46.27 33.57 -7.96
CA GLY A 181 47.73 33.42 -8.05
C GLY A 181 48.45 34.72 -8.44
N VAL A 182 47.89 35.47 -9.39
CA VAL A 182 48.42 36.79 -9.78
C VAL A 182 48.28 37.80 -8.64
N LEU A 183 47.13 37.86 -7.97
CA LEU A 183 46.93 38.69 -6.77
C LEU A 183 47.91 38.32 -5.64
N LEU A 184 48.10 37.02 -5.37
CA LEU A 184 49.03 36.55 -4.35
C LEU A 184 50.49 36.86 -4.73
N SER A 185 50.87 36.75 -6.01
CA SER A 185 52.20 37.15 -6.47
C SER A 185 52.43 38.66 -6.42
N GLY A 186 51.41 39.48 -6.68
CA GLY A 186 51.49 40.94 -6.55
C GLY A 186 51.62 41.37 -5.09
N TRP A 187 50.87 40.72 -4.19
CA TRP A 187 50.96 40.93 -2.75
C TRP A 187 52.32 40.49 -2.18
N LEU A 188 52.83 39.33 -2.61
CA LEU A 188 54.15 38.85 -2.21
C LEU A 188 55.28 39.73 -2.78
N ALA A 189 55.15 40.20 -4.02
CA ALA A 189 56.08 41.15 -4.62
C ALA A 189 56.10 42.47 -3.84
N MET A 190 54.93 43.01 -3.45
CA MET A 190 54.83 44.21 -2.62
C MET A 190 55.59 44.05 -1.29
N ILE A 191 55.42 42.93 -0.59
CA ILE A 191 56.14 42.61 0.66
C ILE A 191 57.66 42.48 0.44
N LEU A 192 58.10 42.08 -0.75
CA LEU A 192 59.52 41.96 -1.11
C LEU A 192 60.16 43.27 -1.60
N THR A 193 59.36 44.29 -1.95
CA THR A 193 59.85 45.60 -2.45
C THR A 193 59.71 46.75 -1.44
N ASP A 194 58.96 46.57 -0.36
CA ASP A 194 58.54 47.65 0.55
C ASP A 194 59.15 47.44 1.96
N GLU A 195 60.30 48.07 2.24
CA GLU A 195 61.16 47.76 3.40
C GLU A 195 60.50 47.99 4.79
N ASP A 196 59.43 48.79 4.83
CA ASP A 196 58.66 49.04 6.06
C ASP A 196 57.59 47.98 6.36
N LEU A 197 57.26 47.09 5.40
CA LEU A 197 56.28 46.00 5.60
C LEU A 197 56.91 44.66 6.01
N LEU A 198 58.24 44.54 6.05
CA LEU A 198 58.93 43.33 6.51
C LEU A 198 58.80 43.17 8.05
N PRO A 199 58.27 42.04 8.55
CA PRO A 199 58.13 41.82 9.98
C PRO A 199 59.50 41.76 10.66
N GLY A 200 59.67 42.52 11.75
CA GLY A 200 60.97 42.96 12.28
C GLY A 200 61.95 41.88 12.75
N TRP A 201 61.59 40.59 12.72
CA TRP A 201 62.49 39.46 12.99
C TRP A 201 63.43 39.14 11.81
N LEU A 202 63.15 39.66 10.61
CA LEU A 202 64.01 39.53 9.43
C LEU A 202 65.04 40.67 9.26
N ARG A 203 65.05 41.67 10.16
CA ARG A 203 66.00 42.79 10.09
C ARG A 203 67.41 42.33 10.55
N PRO A 204 68.47 42.44 9.73
CA PRO A 204 69.81 42.03 10.12
C PRO A 204 70.38 42.96 11.19
N VAL A 205 70.58 42.43 12.41
CA VAL A 205 71.09 43.20 13.55
C VAL A 205 72.60 43.43 13.42
N ALA A 206 72.99 44.59 12.89
CA ALA A 206 74.35 45.09 13.00
C ALA A 206 74.65 45.51 14.46
N GLN A 207 75.65 44.88 15.09
CA GLN A 207 75.97 45.10 16.50
C GLN A 207 77.02 46.20 16.69
N THR A 208 76.75 47.17 17.58
CA THR A 208 77.80 48.06 18.12
C THR A 208 77.57 48.39 19.60
N SER A 209 78.52 48.00 20.45
CA SER A 209 78.81 48.53 21.82
C SER A 209 77.67 48.76 22.83
N ALA A 210 77.52 47.81 23.77
CA ALA A 210 77.83 47.92 25.22
C ALA A 210 77.90 49.34 25.88
N PRO A 211 77.52 49.52 27.19
CA PRO A 211 77.96 48.62 28.27
C PRO A 211 77.08 48.42 29.53
N ARG A 212 77.41 47.35 30.30
CA ARG A 212 77.15 47.11 31.75
C ARG A 212 75.66 47.01 32.18
N GLU A 213 75.29 46.27 33.24
CA GLU A 213 76.08 45.74 34.35
C GLU A 213 75.61 44.32 34.82
N THR A 214 76.41 43.67 35.66
CA THR A 214 76.11 42.41 36.41
C THR A 214 76.07 42.76 37.93
N PRO A 215 75.56 41.96 38.89
CA PRO A 215 75.65 40.48 38.95
C PRO A 215 74.51 39.69 39.70
N ALA A 216 74.75 38.37 39.88
CA ALA A 216 74.19 37.46 40.91
C ALA A 216 72.68 37.11 40.87
N GLY A 217 72.24 35.94 41.37
CA GLY A 217 73.01 34.75 41.77
C GLY A 217 72.23 33.66 42.55
N ALA A 218 72.65 32.39 42.34
CA ALA A 218 72.66 31.23 43.25
C ALA A 218 71.39 30.71 44.01
N GLY A 219 71.27 29.36 44.10
CA GLY A 219 70.29 28.60 44.91
C GLY A 219 69.18 27.94 44.07
N ALA A 220 68.95 26.62 43.94
CA ALA A 220 69.14 25.43 44.79
C ALA A 220 68.06 25.29 45.90
N ASN A 221 67.44 24.12 46.18
CA ASN A 221 67.54 22.76 45.60
C ASN A 221 66.32 21.86 46.01
N VAL A 222 66.43 20.52 45.86
CA VAL A 222 65.55 19.43 46.43
C VAL A 222 64.27 19.15 45.58
N ALA A 223 64.12 18.07 44.80
CA ALA A 223 64.20 16.59 45.02
C ALA A 223 62.92 15.97 45.64
N ALA A 224 62.44 14.75 45.31
CA ALA A 224 62.81 13.78 44.25
C ALA A 224 61.51 13.28 43.53
N VAL A 225 61.19 12.02 43.15
CA VAL A 225 61.69 10.64 43.37
C VAL A 225 61.62 9.84 42.04
N ALA A 226 62.20 8.64 41.98
CA ALA A 226 62.26 7.68 40.87
C ALA A 226 61.06 6.68 40.82
N ARG A 227 60.93 5.65 39.96
CA ARG A 227 61.95 4.87 39.19
C ARG A 227 61.32 3.90 38.14
N ASP A 228 62.06 3.59 37.05
CA ASP A 228 62.10 2.31 36.28
C ASP A 228 60.79 1.70 35.67
N ARG A 229 60.74 0.86 34.62
CA ARG A 229 61.67 0.31 33.59
C ARG A 229 60.77 -0.24 32.43
N GLY A 230 61.17 -0.42 31.16
CA GLY A 230 62.41 -0.16 30.41
C GLY A 230 62.29 -0.64 28.93
N SER A 231 63.21 -0.21 28.05
CA SER A 231 63.32 -0.55 26.60
C SER A 231 64.09 -1.90 26.37
N PRO A 232 64.68 -2.32 25.19
CA PRO A 232 65.02 -1.69 23.87
C PRO A 232 64.34 -2.36 22.63
N SER A 233 64.34 -1.82 21.38
CA SER A 233 65.41 -1.63 20.33
C SER A 233 65.97 -2.96 19.75
N VAL A 234 66.22 -3.20 18.43
CA VAL A 234 67.22 -2.68 17.43
C VAL A 234 66.79 -3.31 16.04
N VAL A 235 66.69 -2.70 14.84
CA VAL A 235 67.70 -2.15 13.85
C VAL A 235 68.54 -3.27 13.15
N ASP A 236 68.89 -3.35 11.85
CA ASP A 236 68.93 -2.40 10.68
C ASP A 236 68.83 -3.08 9.25
N ALA A 237 68.78 -2.24 8.19
CA ALA A 237 69.32 -2.33 6.80
C ALA A 237 69.07 -3.49 5.76
N GLN A 238 68.25 -3.17 4.74
CA GLN A 238 68.57 -2.97 3.28
C GLN A 238 68.90 -4.11 2.25
N GLU A 239 68.54 -3.80 0.99
CA GLU A 239 68.53 -4.49 -0.35
C GLU A 239 69.86 -5.10 -0.89
N PRO A 240 69.85 -6.03 -1.91
CA PRO A 240 69.53 -5.69 -3.33
C PRO A 240 68.88 -6.80 -4.22
N ALA A 241 68.62 -6.46 -5.51
CA ALA A 241 68.14 -7.33 -6.62
C ALA A 241 69.28 -7.61 -7.66
N PRO A 242 69.06 -8.05 -8.94
CA PRO A 242 67.95 -8.77 -9.63
C PRO A 242 68.43 -10.02 -10.44
N ASP A 243 67.54 -10.72 -11.18
CA ASP A 243 67.70 -11.02 -12.64
C ASP A 243 66.48 -11.78 -13.26
N ALA A 244 66.53 -12.14 -14.57
CA ALA A 244 65.35 -12.32 -15.45
C ALA A 244 65.23 -13.68 -16.20
N ILE A 245 64.33 -13.70 -17.22
CA ILE A 245 64.08 -14.71 -18.29
C ILE A 245 62.83 -15.63 -18.09
N GLY A 246 61.95 -15.65 -19.11
CA GLY A 246 60.91 -16.68 -19.38
C GLY A 246 61.16 -17.32 -20.77
N PRO A 247 60.16 -17.89 -21.53
CA PRO A 247 58.71 -18.00 -21.30
C PRO A 247 58.19 -19.47 -21.40
N GLY A 248 56.86 -19.72 -21.48
CA GLY A 248 56.35 -21.08 -21.73
C GLY A 248 54.82 -21.26 -21.86
N ALA A 249 54.37 -21.41 -23.10
CA ALA A 249 53.04 -21.71 -23.65
C ALA A 249 52.02 -22.65 -22.93
N GLU A 250 50.74 -22.25 -23.08
CA GLU A 250 49.59 -23.06 -23.58
C GLU A 250 48.72 -24.04 -22.75
N GLN A 251 47.40 -23.93 -23.03
CA GLN A 251 46.33 -24.95 -23.04
C GLN A 251 45.88 -25.60 -21.70
N ALA A 252 44.65 -26.16 -21.59
CA ALA A 252 43.35 -25.79 -22.18
C ALA A 252 42.20 -26.56 -21.48
N ALA A 253 41.06 -25.88 -21.27
CA ALA A 253 39.69 -26.41 -21.18
C ALA A 253 39.27 -27.49 -20.13
N ALA A 254 37.97 -27.45 -19.84
CA ALA A 254 37.07 -28.56 -19.53
C ALA A 254 36.92 -29.13 -18.08
N ILE A 255 35.73 -28.84 -17.51
CA ILE A 255 34.78 -29.83 -16.94
C ILE A 255 35.04 -30.37 -15.52
N ALA A 256 34.48 -29.61 -14.56
CA ALA A 256 33.41 -30.02 -13.63
C ALA A 256 33.67 -30.77 -12.31
N ALA A 257 32.72 -30.50 -11.39
CA ALA A 257 32.31 -31.27 -10.23
C ALA A 257 33.33 -31.51 -9.08
N ARG A 258 33.19 -30.69 -8.01
CA ARG A 258 32.53 -31.11 -6.75
C ARG A 258 32.59 -30.00 -5.69
N SER A 259 31.44 -29.62 -5.12
CA SER A 259 31.24 -29.36 -3.68
C SER A 259 29.79 -28.94 -3.41
N SER A 260 28.92 -29.92 -3.14
CA SER A 260 27.69 -29.70 -2.39
C SER A 260 28.04 -29.61 -0.91
N LEU A 261 27.65 -28.53 -0.23
CA LEU A 261 27.84 -28.34 1.21
C LEU A 261 26.48 -28.15 1.88
N ASP A 262 25.84 -29.28 2.18
CA ASP A 262 24.61 -29.34 2.97
C ASP A 262 24.65 -30.61 3.84
N ALA A 263 24.63 -30.42 5.17
CA ALA A 263 24.67 -31.48 6.19
C ALA A 263 24.49 -30.89 7.60
N PRO A 264 23.33 -31.08 8.26
CA PRO A 264 23.21 -30.89 9.71
C PRO A 264 23.77 -32.10 10.48
N ILE A 265 24.25 -31.87 11.71
CA ILE A 265 24.68 -32.93 12.65
C ILE A 265 23.52 -33.25 13.59
N PRO A 266 23.18 -34.54 13.85
CA PRO A 266 22.01 -34.92 14.61
C PRO A 266 22.19 -34.77 16.13
N VAL A 267 21.06 -34.75 16.84
CA VAL A 267 20.97 -34.88 18.31
C VAL A 267 19.92 -35.94 18.64
N ASP A 268 20.36 -37.10 19.13
CA ASP A 268 19.48 -38.13 19.69
C ASP A 268 19.10 -37.80 21.13
N VAL A 269 17.80 -37.57 21.39
CA VAL A 269 17.18 -37.81 22.71
C VAL A 269 15.76 -38.33 22.51
N ALA A 270 15.51 -39.56 22.97
CA ALA A 270 14.19 -40.15 23.12
C ALA A 270 14.29 -41.34 24.10
N PRO A 271 13.16 -41.86 24.62
CA PRO A 271 12.14 -41.12 25.37
C PRO A 271 12.01 -41.71 26.79
N ASP A 272 11.41 -40.98 27.72
CA ASP A 272 11.12 -41.51 29.06
C ASP A 272 9.65 -41.35 29.45
N SER A 273 9.06 -42.41 30.01
CA SER A 273 7.67 -42.47 30.48
C SER A 273 7.50 -43.70 31.38
N ALA A 274 7.71 -43.52 32.69
CA ALA A 274 7.49 -44.55 33.70
C ALA A 274 6.88 -43.97 34.97
N SER A 275 5.98 -44.73 35.59
CA SER A 275 5.10 -44.30 36.69
C SER A 275 5.79 -44.18 38.05
N GLY A 276 5.24 -43.33 38.92
CA GLY A 276 5.44 -43.33 40.37
C GLY A 276 4.11 -43.02 41.08
N THR A 277 3.89 -43.55 42.29
CA THR A 277 2.56 -43.56 42.95
C THR A 277 2.68 -43.17 44.44
N GLU A 278 1.53 -42.84 45.06
CA GLU A 278 1.31 -42.61 46.51
C GLU A 278 1.73 -41.22 47.07
N ALA A 279 0.98 -40.58 47.99
CA ALA A 279 -0.42 -40.76 48.41
C ALA A 279 -0.95 -39.57 49.26
N GLY A 280 -2.27 -39.31 49.20
CA GLY A 280 -3.07 -38.57 50.20
C GLY A 280 -3.16 -37.04 50.06
N GLY A 281 -4.34 -36.40 50.24
CA GLY A 281 -5.70 -36.94 50.38
C GLY A 281 -6.74 -35.92 50.89
N ALA A 282 -8.04 -36.17 50.61
CA ALA A 282 -9.26 -35.45 51.06
C ALA A 282 -9.40 -33.96 50.62
N ALA A 283 -10.57 -33.37 50.37
CA ALA A 283 -11.96 -33.84 50.14
C ALA A 283 -12.59 -32.85 49.09
N ASP A 284 -13.81 -32.93 48.55
CA ASP A 284 -15.09 -33.46 49.05
C ASP A 284 -16.06 -33.71 47.87
N SER A 285 -16.91 -34.74 47.91
CA SER A 285 -17.98 -35.03 46.92
C SER A 285 -18.84 -36.25 47.31
N ALA A 286 -20.07 -36.01 47.78
CA ALA A 286 -21.18 -36.96 47.90
C ALA A 286 -22.52 -36.16 47.99
N ASP A 287 -23.71 -36.68 47.68
CA ASP A 287 -24.12 -38.04 47.30
C ASP A 287 -25.39 -38.01 46.40
N LEU A 288 -25.82 -39.16 45.84
CA LEU A 288 -27.03 -39.30 45.02
C LEU A 288 -27.95 -40.46 45.47
N ALA A 289 -29.25 -40.17 45.61
CA ALA A 289 -30.35 -41.16 45.73
C ALA A 289 -31.57 -40.59 44.97
N LEU A 290 -32.26 -41.32 44.06
CA LEU A 290 -33.15 -42.48 44.28
C LEU A 290 -34.28 -42.12 45.25
N VAL A 291 -35.59 -42.28 44.96
CA VAL A 291 -36.36 -43.19 44.06
C VAL A 291 -37.77 -42.55 43.77
N PRO A 292 -38.78 -43.17 43.13
CA PRO A 292 -38.84 -44.25 42.14
C PRO A 292 -39.73 -43.91 40.89
N GLU A 293 -39.87 -44.86 39.95
CA GLU A 293 -40.93 -44.85 38.93
C GLU A 293 -42.31 -45.27 39.49
N THR A 294 -43.41 -44.93 38.81
CA THR A 294 -44.75 -45.55 39.01
C THR A 294 -45.57 -45.47 37.72
N SER A 295 -46.38 -46.50 37.46
CA SER A 295 -47.02 -46.80 36.16
C SER A 295 -48.35 -46.08 35.90
N LEU A 296 -48.68 -45.91 34.60
CA LEU A 296 -49.99 -45.49 34.10
C LEU A 296 -50.72 -46.66 33.39
N PRO A 297 -52.00 -46.92 33.71
CA PRO A 297 -52.92 -47.69 32.87
C PRO A 297 -53.76 -46.79 31.93
N PRO A 298 -54.36 -47.33 30.85
CA PRO A 298 -55.03 -46.54 29.81
C PRO A 298 -56.52 -46.25 30.07
N SER A 299 -57.10 -45.31 29.33
CA SER A 299 -58.55 -45.15 29.14
C SER A 299 -58.88 -44.33 27.89
N ASP A 300 -59.63 -44.93 26.95
CA ASP A 300 -60.19 -44.23 25.78
C ASP A 300 -61.43 -43.40 26.16
N VAL A 301 -61.43 -42.09 25.87
CA VAL A 301 -62.67 -41.27 25.82
C VAL A 301 -62.58 -40.23 24.71
N VAL A 302 -63.56 -40.23 23.80
CA VAL A 302 -63.73 -39.22 22.74
C VAL A 302 -64.89 -38.27 23.09
N PRO A 303 -64.68 -36.94 23.10
CA PRO A 303 -65.76 -35.95 23.11
C PRO A 303 -66.21 -35.50 21.69
N PRO A 304 -67.44 -34.98 21.51
CA PRO A 304 -68.07 -34.73 20.20
C PRO A 304 -67.88 -33.30 19.63
N PRO A 305 -68.22 -33.06 18.35
CA PRO A 305 -68.02 -31.77 17.64
C PRO A 305 -69.27 -30.85 17.59
N SER A 306 -69.08 -29.69 16.92
CA SER A 306 -70.07 -28.69 16.45
C SER A 306 -70.52 -27.60 17.44
N PRO A 307 -71.02 -26.42 16.97
CA PRO A 307 -71.05 -25.84 15.62
C PRO A 307 -70.30 -24.47 15.52
N GLY A 308 -70.24 -23.84 14.33
CA GLY A 308 -69.66 -22.50 14.10
C GLY A 308 -70.62 -21.52 13.41
N ILE A 309 -70.15 -20.29 13.11
CA ILE A 309 -70.68 -19.21 12.21
C ILE A 309 -70.06 -17.85 12.65
N PRO A 310 -69.71 -16.89 11.77
CA PRO A 310 -69.24 -16.93 10.37
C PRO A 310 -67.81 -16.34 10.23
N ALA A 311 -67.35 -16.02 9.02
CA ALA A 311 -66.10 -15.27 8.79
C ALA A 311 -66.25 -14.24 7.64
N GLU A 312 -65.73 -13.02 7.84
CA GLU A 312 -65.15 -12.10 6.84
C GLU A 312 -64.77 -10.76 7.51
N PRO A 313 -63.82 -9.96 6.96
CA PRO A 313 -62.65 -10.35 6.20
C PRO A 313 -61.34 -9.85 6.86
N ALA A 314 -60.27 -10.65 6.80
CA ALA A 314 -58.92 -10.17 7.12
C ALA A 314 -58.28 -9.56 5.85
N VAL A 315 -57.67 -8.38 5.97
CA VAL A 315 -56.88 -7.79 4.87
C VAL A 315 -55.65 -8.65 4.63
N ALA A 316 -55.40 -9.01 3.36
CA ALA A 316 -54.35 -9.95 3.01
C ALA A 316 -52.95 -9.31 3.03
N PRO A 317 -51.97 -9.91 3.72
CA PRO A 317 -50.57 -9.77 3.36
C PRO A 317 -50.24 -10.76 2.24
N THR A 318 -50.13 -10.28 1.00
CA THR A 318 -49.21 -10.90 0.04
C THR A 318 -47.78 -10.64 0.54
N THR A 319 -46.84 -11.58 0.50
CA THR A 319 -46.70 -12.72 -0.43
C THR A 319 -46.19 -13.96 0.29
N ASP A 320 -46.60 -15.16 -0.14
CA ASP A 320 -46.08 -16.43 0.40
C ASP A 320 -44.56 -16.56 0.23
N VAL A 321 -43.86 -16.79 1.34
CA VAL A 321 -42.50 -17.34 1.35
C VAL A 321 -42.62 -18.83 1.62
N ASP A 322 -42.28 -19.67 0.64
CA ASP A 322 -42.20 -21.13 0.84
C ASP A 322 -41.03 -21.45 1.80
N PRO A 323 -41.29 -22.00 2.99
CA PRO A 323 -40.24 -22.32 3.97
C PRO A 323 -39.50 -23.63 3.65
N GLY A 324 -39.78 -24.29 2.52
CA GLY A 324 -39.29 -25.63 2.19
C GLY A 324 -37.95 -25.70 1.44
N ALA A 325 -37.43 -24.60 0.91
CA ALA A 325 -36.18 -24.60 0.14
C ALA A 325 -34.95 -24.78 1.06
N PRO A 326 -34.13 -25.83 0.91
CA PRO A 326 -33.02 -26.10 1.83
C PRO A 326 -31.84 -25.16 1.54
N PHE A 327 -31.59 -24.23 2.47
CA PHE A 327 -30.57 -23.18 2.33
C PHE A 327 -29.13 -23.76 2.33
N PRO A 328 -28.21 -23.29 1.45
CA PRO A 328 -26.81 -23.71 1.45
C PRO A 328 -26.14 -23.59 2.83
N THR A 329 -25.24 -24.53 3.12
CA THR A 329 -24.33 -24.38 4.26
C THR A 329 -23.26 -23.34 3.89
N VAL A 330 -23.30 -22.18 4.55
CA VAL A 330 -22.29 -21.12 4.42
C VAL A 330 -21.42 -21.11 5.68
N LEU A 331 -20.14 -21.41 5.54
CA LEU A 331 -19.18 -21.57 6.64
C LEU A 331 -18.06 -20.54 6.52
N TYR A 332 -17.78 -19.80 7.61
CA TYR A 332 -16.60 -18.91 7.66
C TYR A 332 -15.30 -19.72 7.73
N ALA A 333 -14.55 -19.73 6.63
CA ALA A 333 -13.46 -20.66 6.37
C ALA A 333 -12.05 -20.10 6.67
N SER A 334 -11.89 -18.77 6.77
CA SER A 334 -10.58 -18.14 6.99
C SER A 334 -9.82 -18.65 8.21
N SER A 335 -8.53 -18.92 8.02
CA SER A 335 -7.56 -19.21 9.09
C SER A 335 -6.95 -17.97 9.74
N GLU A 336 -7.03 -16.80 9.10
CA GLU A 336 -6.42 -15.53 9.53
C GLU A 336 -7.32 -14.34 9.19
N GLY A 337 -7.13 -13.21 9.88
CA GLY A 337 -7.91 -11.99 9.67
C GLY A 337 -9.29 -12.00 10.32
N VAL A 338 -10.06 -10.95 10.01
CA VAL A 338 -11.33 -10.64 10.68
C VAL A 338 -12.47 -10.53 9.68
N MET A 339 -13.63 -11.07 10.08
CA MET A 339 -14.93 -10.83 9.49
C MET A 339 -15.88 -10.34 10.59
N ILE A 340 -16.81 -9.46 10.27
CA ILE A 340 -17.80 -8.93 11.20
C ILE A 340 -19.23 -9.25 10.74
N LEU A 341 -20.11 -9.50 11.70
CA LEU A 341 -21.52 -9.81 11.54
C LEU A 341 -22.36 -8.79 12.31
N ARG A 342 -23.43 -8.32 11.68
CA ARG A 342 -24.40 -7.42 12.32
C ARG A 342 -25.48 -8.22 13.05
N SER A 343 -25.74 -7.85 14.30
CA SER A 343 -26.84 -8.39 15.10
C SER A 343 -28.18 -7.91 14.54
N PRO A 344 -29.14 -8.80 14.23
CA PRO A 344 -30.47 -8.39 13.76
C PRO A 344 -31.34 -7.77 14.88
N GLU A 345 -31.05 -8.06 16.15
CA GLU A 345 -31.83 -7.57 17.29
C GLU A 345 -31.38 -6.19 17.78
N SER A 346 -30.07 -5.95 17.87
CA SER A 346 -29.51 -4.67 18.35
C SER A 346 -29.09 -3.72 17.23
N GLY A 347 -28.84 -4.26 16.02
CA GLY A 347 -28.22 -3.53 14.92
C GLY A 347 -26.71 -3.32 15.08
N ASP A 348 -26.11 -3.72 16.21
CA ASP A 348 -24.68 -3.62 16.49
C ASP A 348 -23.84 -4.55 15.63
N TRP A 349 -22.56 -4.25 15.47
CA TRP A 349 -21.60 -5.11 14.77
C TRP A 349 -20.74 -5.87 15.77
N SER A 350 -20.46 -7.14 15.47
CA SER A 350 -19.69 -8.07 16.30
C SER A 350 -18.70 -8.85 15.45
N VAL A 351 -17.64 -9.38 16.06
CA VAL A 351 -16.66 -10.23 15.36
C VAL A 351 -17.25 -11.61 15.12
N LEU A 352 -17.26 -12.06 13.86
CA LEU A 352 -17.75 -13.39 13.49
C LEU A 352 -16.75 -14.47 13.97
N PRO A 353 -17.13 -15.42 14.83
CA PRO A 353 -16.22 -16.46 15.29
C PRO A 353 -15.75 -17.34 14.12
N ARG A 354 -14.44 -17.65 14.07
CA ARG A 354 -13.87 -18.52 13.04
C ARG A 354 -14.60 -19.87 13.01
N ARG A 355 -14.97 -20.36 11.81
CA ARG A 355 -15.80 -21.56 11.59
C ARG A 355 -17.26 -21.43 12.05
N ALA A 356 -17.78 -20.23 12.28
CA ALA A 356 -19.22 -20.00 12.42
C ALA A 356 -19.97 -20.34 11.11
N LEU A 357 -21.21 -20.80 11.26
CA LEU A 357 -22.17 -20.92 10.17
C LEU A 357 -22.98 -19.62 10.04
N LEU A 358 -23.23 -19.20 8.81
CA LEU A 358 -24.05 -18.05 8.46
C LEU A 358 -25.42 -18.49 7.93
N HIS A 359 -26.42 -17.65 8.16
CA HIS A 359 -27.84 -17.91 7.94
C HIS A 359 -28.46 -16.91 6.95
N VAL A 360 -29.70 -17.17 6.54
CA VAL A 360 -30.50 -16.22 5.76
C VAL A 360 -30.70 -14.94 6.57
N GLY A 361 -30.44 -13.78 5.96
CA GLY A 361 -30.60 -12.46 6.56
C GLY A 361 -29.35 -11.92 7.25
N ASP A 362 -28.31 -12.74 7.46
CA ASP A 362 -27.05 -12.31 8.07
C ASP A 362 -26.37 -11.22 7.21
N GLU A 363 -26.18 -10.03 7.80
CA GLU A 363 -25.45 -8.92 7.17
C GLU A 363 -23.99 -8.95 7.64
N ILE A 364 -23.08 -9.16 6.69
CA ILE A 364 -21.68 -9.49 6.90
C ILE A 364 -20.75 -8.47 6.23
N ALA A 365 -19.58 -8.24 6.81
CA ALA A 365 -18.57 -7.39 6.21
C ALA A 365 -17.13 -7.83 6.52
N ALA A 366 -16.19 -7.50 5.63
CA ALA A 366 -14.76 -7.73 5.78
C ALA A 366 -14.03 -6.38 5.93
N PRO A 367 -13.53 -6.01 7.13
CA PRO A 367 -12.78 -4.78 7.30
C PRO A 367 -11.49 -4.78 6.46
N GLU A 368 -11.09 -3.62 5.93
CA GLU A 368 -9.72 -3.44 5.44
C GLU A 368 -8.74 -3.71 6.62
N PRO A 369 -7.60 -4.40 6.42
CA PRO A 369 -7.05 -4.91 5.16
C PRO A 369 -7.28 -6.43 4.96
N PHE A 370 -8.29 -7.01 5.59
CA PHE A 370 -8.50 -8.46 5.62
C PHE A 370 -9.14 -9.01 4.33
N LEU A 371 -8.84 -10.28 4.03
CA LEU A 371 -9.52 -11.07 3.01
C LEU A 371 -10.21 -12.23 3.74
N SER A 372 -11.53 -12.27 3.69
CA SER A 372 -12.33 -13.32 4.35
C SER A 372 -12.86 -14.33 3.33
N GLU A 373 -12.82 -15.61 3.68
CA GLU A 373 -13.29 -16.70 2.84
C GLU A 373 -14.53 -17.36 3.46
N LEU A 374 -15.60 -17.52 2.66
CA LEU A 374 -16.76 -18.32 3.01
C LEU A 374 -16.83 -19.56 2.10
N ALA A 375 -16.89 -20.75 2.69
CA ALA A 375 -17.16 -21.98 1.96
C ALA A 375 -18.67 -22.19 1.86
N VAL A 376 -19.20 -22.23 0.63
CA VAL A 376 -20.63 -22.35 0.33
C VAL A 376 -20.89 -23.72 -0.27
N THR A 377 -21.80 -24.51 0.32
CA THR A 377 -22.16 -25.86 -0.15
C THR A 377 -23.67 -26.00 -0.29
N SER A 378 -24.14 -26.46 -1.45
CA SER A 378 -25.57 -26.71 -1.71
C SER A 378 -26.13 -27.79 -0.79
N ALA A 379 -27.27 -27.52 -0.16
CA ALA A 379 -27.88 -28.38 0.84
C ALA A 379 -28.40 -29.74 0.32
N GLY A 380 -28.52 -29.90 -1.00
CA GLY A 380 -28.90 -31.18 -1.63
C GLY A 380 -27.73 -31.95 -2.26
N GLN A 381 -26.57 -31.33 -2.47
CA GLN A 381 -25.52 -31.90 -3.32
C GLN A 381 -24.13 -31.36 -2.97
N ALA A 382 -23.36 -32.11 -2.17
CA ALA A 382 -22.04 -31.69 -1.66
C ALA A 382 -20.96 -31.41 -2.73
N LYS A 383 -21.18 -31.75 -4.00
CA LYS A 383 -20.32 -31.38 -5.14
C LYS A 383 -20.69 -30.05 -5.81
N ALA A 384 -21.86 -29.49 -5.48
CA ALA A 384 -22.20 -28.11 -5.80
C ALA A 384 -21.70 -27.24 -4.63
N SER A 385 -20.48 -26.73 -4.79
CA SER A 385 -19.82 -25.87 -3.81
C SER A 385 -19.03 -24.77 -4.52
N ILE A 386 -18.89 -23.63 -3.86
CA ILE A 386 -18.03 -22.51 -4.28
C ILE A 386 -17.35 -21.90 -3.05
N THR A 387 -16.19 -21.27 -3.27
CA THR A 387 -15.57 -20.37 -2.28
C THR A 387 -15.93 -18.94 -2.65
N LEU A 388 -16.41 -18.19 -1.66
CA LEU A 388 -16.73 -16.78 -1.75
C LEU A 388 -15.65 -15.97 -1.03
N LEU A 389 -14.98 -15.08 -1.76
CA LEU A 389 -13.92 -14.20 -1.24
C LEU A 389 -14.50 -12.81 -0.97
N MET A 390 -14.50 -12.38 0.29
CA MET A 390 -14.87 -11.03 0.72
C MET A 390 -13.59 -10.23 1.00
N ALA A 391 -13.17 -9.36 0.08
CA ALA A 391 -11.99 -8.53 0.28
C ALA A 391 -12.28 -7.32 1.18
N GLY A 392 -11.23 -6.67 1.68
CA GLY A 392 -11.34 -5.49 2.54
C GLY A 392 -12.31 -4.44 2.00
N GLY A 393 -13.16 -3.92 2.89
CA GLY A 393 -14.20 -2.95 2.57
C GLY A 393 -15.46 -3.56 1.93
N ALA A 394 -15.53 -4.87 1.71
CA ALA A 394 -16.74 -5.52 1.21
C ALA A 394 -17.81 -5.68 2.31
N ARG A 395 -19.07 -5.41 1.96
CA ARG A 395 -20.26 -5.64 2.79
C ARG A 395 -21.37 -6.25 1.95
N ALA A 396 -22.01 -7.29 2.48
CA ALA A 396 -23.04 -8.05 1.80
C ALA A 396 -24.08 -8.60 2.79
N GLN A 397 -25.28 -8.93 2.32
CA GLN A 397 -26.29 -9.66 3.09
C GLN A 397 -26.62 -10.97 2.40
N LEU A 398 -26.75 -12.07 3.16
CA LEU A 398 -27.21 -13.35 2.63
C LEU A 398 -28.72 -13.35 2.44
N LEU A 399 -29.18 -13.61 1.23
CA LEU A 399 -30.60 -13.63 0.86
C LEU A 399 -31.14 -15.07 0.83
N PRO A 400 -32.47 -15.29 0.90
CA PRO A 400 -33.07 -16.61 0.73
C PRO A 400 -32.69 -17.21 -0.64
N ALA A 401 -32.04 -18.38 -0.63
CA ALA A 401 -31.62 -19.06 -1.85
C ALA A 401 -32.83 -19.47 -2.72
N ARG A 402 -32.67 -19.45 -4.05
CA ARG A 402 -33.73 -19.84 -5.00
C ARG A 402 -33.44 -21.21 -5.63
N PRO A 403 -34.45 -21.92 -6.17
CA PRO A 403 -34.25 -23.25 -6.76
C PRO A 403 -33.24 -23.29 -7.90
N GLU A 404 -33.02 -22.18 -8.60
CA GLU A 404 -32.03 -22.09 -9.67
C GLU A 404 -30.59 -21.79 -9.19
N SER A 405 -30.37 -21.37 -7.94
CA SER A 405 -29.08 -20.83 -7.47
C SER A 405 -28.46 -21.58 -6.28
N ILE A 406 -27.13 -21.63 -6.22
CA ILE A 406 -26.40 -22.19 -5.08
C ILE A 406 -26.48 -21.29 -3.84
N MET A 407 -26.58 -19.97 -4.06
CA MET A 407 -26.83 -18.95 -3.05
C MET A 407 -27.39 -17.68 -3.70
N GLU A 408 -28.03 -16.85 -2.89
CA GLU A 408 -28.43 -15.48 -3.22
C GLU A 408 -27.78 -14.53 -2.22
N LEU A 409 -27.34 -13.36 -2.68
CA LEU A 409 -26.73 -12.34 -1.83
C LEU A 409 -26.95 -10.92 -2.39
N GLU A 410 -27.03 -9.93 -1.51
CA GLU A 410 -26.99 -8.51 -1.87
C GLU A 410 -25.63 -7.92 -1.53
N ILE A 411 -25.01 -7.15 -2.42
CA ILE A 411 -23.73 -6.48 -2.18
C ILE A 411 -23.96 -4.98 -2.02
N ASP A 412 -23.67 -4.46 -0.82
CA ASP A 412 -23.84 -3.06 -0.44
C ASP A 412 -22.68 -2.17 -0.95
N ARG A 413 -21.46 -2.72 -0.97
CA ARG A 413 -20.22 -2.10 -1.50
C ARG A 413 -19.07 -3.10 -1.53
N GLY A 414 -18.00 -2.77 -2.26
CA GLY A 414 -16.71 -3.44 -2.20
C GLY A 414 -16.56 -4.62 -3.16
N ARG A 415 -15.58 -5.51 -2.89
CA ARG A 415 -15.09 -6.53 -3.84
C ARG A 415 -15.37 -7.94 -3.34
N VAL A 416 -16.07 -8.73 -4.15
CA VAL A 416 -16.64 -10.04 -3.79
C VAL A 416 -16.35 -11.06 -4.91
N GLY A 417 -15.56 -12.09 -4.62
CA GLY A 417 -15.06 -13.06 -5.60
C GLY A 417 -15.73 -14.42 -5.50
N PHE A 418 -16.04 -15.04 -6.65
CA PHE A 418 -16.65 -16.36 -6.76
C PHE A 418 -15.68 -17.35 -7.41
N LEU A 419 -15.18 -18.29 -6.62
CA LEU A 419 -14.21 -19.30 -7.04
C LEU A 419 -14.86 -20.68 -7.02
N ARG A 420 -14.93 -21.34 -8.18
CA ARG A 420 -15.46 -22.70 -8.31
C ARG A 420 -14.32 -23.74 -8.24
N PRO A 421 -14.39 -24.76 -7.36
CA PRO A 421 -13.35 -25.78 -7.24
C PRO A 421 -13.27 -26.68 -8.48
N SER A 422 -12.14 -27.36 -8.66
CA SER A 422 -11.83 -28.21 -9.81
C SER A 422 -12.47 -29.60 -9.76
N ASP A 423 -12.82 -30.10 -8.55
CA ASP A 423 -13.40 -31.43 -8.30
C ASP A 423 -14.94 -31.44 -8.12
N GLY A 424 -15.57 -30.27 -8.31
CA GLY A 424 -17.01 -30.07 -8.21
C GLY A 424 -17.83 -30.76 -9.32
N LEU A 425 -19.10 -30.35 -9.47
CA LEU A 425 -19.95 -30.80 -10.58
C LEU A 425 -19.42 -30.33 -11.94
N ALA A 426 -19.88 -30.97 -13.02
CA ALA A 426 -19.53 -30.58 -14.39
C ALA A 426 -20.45 -29.50 -15.00
N GLY A 427 -21.75 -29.49 -14.67
CA GLY A 427 -22.73 -28.50 -15.17
C GLY A 427 -22.54 -27.10 -14.55
N PRO A 428 -23.26 -26.07 -15.02
CA PRO A 428 -23.16 -24.71 -14.47
C PRO A 428 -23.61 -24.63 -13.00
N LEU A 429 -23.09 -23.63 -12.27
CA LEU A 429 -23.56 -23.24 -10.95
C LEU A 429 -23.94 -21.76 -10.97
N THR A 430 -25.20 -21.44 -10.67
CA THR A 430 -25.73 -20.07 -10.65
C THR A 430 -25.58 -19.43 -9.28
N VAL A 431 -25.07 -18.21 -9.22
CA VAL A 431 -25.09 -17.34 -8.02
C VAL A 431 -26.04 -16.18 -8.29
N GLY A 432 -26.99 -15.91 -7.40
CA GLY A 432 -27.80 -14.70 -7.45
C GLY A 432 -27.09 -13.54 -6.75
N VAL A 433 -26.90 -12.42 -7.45
CA VAL A 433 -26.29 -11.19 -6.92
C VAL A 433 -27.25 -10.02 -7.11
N THR A 434 -27.61 -9.37 -6.00
CA THR A 434 -28.43 -8.15 -5.99
C THR A 434 -27.55 -6.95 -5.66
N VAL A 435 -27.72 -5.84 -6.39
CA VAL A 435 -26.99 -4.58 -6.17
C VAL A 435 -27.96 -3.42 -6.40
N GLY A 436 -28.23 -2.63 -5.36
CA GLY A 436 -29.18 -1.52 -5.43
C GLY A 436 -30.59 -1.96 -5.84
N GLY A 437 -31.05 -3.11 -5.34
CA GLY A 437 -32.32 -3.74 -5.73
C GLY A 437 -32.32 -4.43 -7.11
N MET A 438 -31.33 -4.23 -7.97
CA MET A 438 -31.20 -4.95 -9.24
C MET A 438 -30.59 -6.33 -9.02
N ARG A 439 -31.39 -7.40 -9.18
CA ARG A 439 -30.90 -8.79 -9.15
C ARG A 439 -30.44 -9.26 -10.53
N SER A 440 -29.23 -9.79 -10.58
CA SER A 440 -28.71 -10.59 -11.70
C SER A 440 -28.39 -12.01 -11.26
N ALA A 441 -28.55 -12.98 -12.16
CA ALA A 441 -28.05 -14.34 -11.97
C ALA A 441 -26.72 -14.53 -12.74
N ILE A 442 -25.70 -15.04 -12.07
CA ILE A 442 -24.34 -15.24 -12.59
C ILE A 442 -24.09 -16.74 -12.71
N ASP A 443 -24.11 -17.26 -13.94
CA ASP A 443 -23.95 -18.68 -14.24
C ASP A 443 -22.47 -19.04 -14.46
N LEU A 444 -21.83 -19.61 -13.45
CA LEU A 444 -20.45 -20.09 -13.51
C LEU A 444 -20.42 -21.38 -14.34
N LYS A 445 -19.94 -21.34 -15.59
CA LYS A 445 -20.15 -22.44 -16.56
C LYS A 445 -19.43 -23.74 -16.19
N GLN A 446 -18.11 -23.71 -15.99
CA GLN A 446 -17.27 -24.90 -15.76
C GLN A 446 -16.56 -24.89 -14.40
N PRO A 447 -16.01 -26.03 -13.91
CA PRO A 447 -15.02 -26.04 -12.84
C PRO A 447 -13.87 -25.07 -13.11
N GLU A 448 -13.22 -24.59 -12.06
CA GLU A 448 -12.15 -23.58 -12.13
C GLU A 448 -12.56 -22.20 -12.71
N THR A 449 -13.85 -21.96 -13.04
CA THR A 449 -14.34 -20.60 -13.26
C THR A 449 -14.06 -19.75 -12.02
N ARG A 450 -13.41 -18.60 -12.24
CA ARG A 450 -13.14 -17.56 -11.26
C ARG A 450 -13.62 -16.22 -11.82
N CYS A 451 -14.57 -15.61 -11.14
CA CYS A 451 -15.04 -14.26 -11.45
C CYS A 451 -15.17 -13.45 -10.15
N GLY A 452 -15.42 -12.15 -10.25
CA GLY A 452 -15.67 -11.33 -9.08
C GLY A 452 -16.37 -10.03 -9.41
N VAL A 453 -17.26 -9.65 -8.50
CA VAL A 453 -18.02 -8.42 -8.51
C VAL A 453 -17.28 -7.34 -7.71
N TYR A 454 -17.26 -6.13 -8.24
CA TYR A 454 -16.88 -4.91 -7.53
C TYR A 454 -18.05 -3.92 -7.56
N VAL A 455 -18.51 -3.47 -6.40
CA VAL A 455 -19.59 -2.49 -6.25
C VAL A 455 -19.02 -1.18 -5.72
N GLU A 456 -19.04 -0.15 -6.55
CA GLU A 456 -18.78 1.23 -6.16
C GLU A 456 -20.07 1.96 -5.83
N ARG A 457 -20.01 2.81 -4.80
CA ARG A 457 -21.13 3.66 -4.41
C ARG A 457 -20.98 5.05 -5.02
N PRO A 458 -22.08 5.67 -5.48
CA PRO A 458 -22.04 7.02 -6.00
C PRO A 458 -21.68 8.01 -4.89
N GLN A 459 -20.92 9.03 -5.26
CA GLN A 459 -20.60 10.17 -4.40
C GLN A 459 -21.25 11.44 -4.96
N PRO A 460 -21.86 12.30 -4.11
CA PRO A 460 -22.58 13.48 -4.58
C PRO A 460 -21.65 14.50 -5.23
N GLN A 461 -22.20 15.25 -6.18
CA GLN A 461 -21.50 16.27 -6.96
C GLN A 461 -22.07 17.68 -6.71
N GLY A 462 -22.65 17.90 -5.53
CA GLY A 462 -23.50 19.04 -5.19
C GLY A 462 -24.66 18.59 -4.29
N LEU A 463 -25.45 19.55 -3.82
CA LEU A 463 -26.74 19.27 -3.18
C LEU A 463 -27.70 18.63 -4.21
N PRO A 464 -28.63 17.76 -3.79
CA PRO A 464 -29.59 17.15 -4.70
C PRO A 464 -30.49 18.24 -5.29
N LEU A 465 -30.59 18.27 -6.62
CA LEU A 465 -31.57 19.12 -7.29
C LEU A 465 -32.95 18.53 -7.07
N VAL A 466 -33.71 19.15 -6.18
CA VAL A 466 -35.13 18.88 -5.99
C VAL A 466 -35.87 19.33 -7.26
N GLU A 467 -36.20 18.38 -8.13
CA GLU A 467 -36.83 18.65 -9.43
C GLU A 467 -38.23 19.23 -9.23
N THR A 468 -38.33 20.56 -9.27
CA THR A 468 -39.63 21.23 -9.33
C THR A 468 -40.30 20.83 -10.64
N PRO A 469 -41.52 20.25 -10.63
CA PRO A 469 -42.16 19.80 -11.86
C PRO A 469 -42.32 20.95 -12.85
N ALA A 470 -42.25 20.62 -14.15
CA ALA A 470 -42.26 21.63 -15.20
C ALA A 470 -43.57 22.44 -15.16
N ALA A 471 -43.50 23.74 -15.42
CA ALA A 471 -44.62 24.66 -15.25
C ALA A 471 -45.83 24.41 -16.19
N ASP A 472 -45.72 23.46 -17.12
CA ASP A 472 -46.78 23.02 -18.02
C ASP A 472 -47.47 21.71 -17.57
N GLU A 473 -46.98 21.03 -16.51
CA GLU A 473 -47.63 19.86 -15.94
C GLU A 473 -48.70 20.25 -14.89
N PRO A 474 -49.84 19.53 -14.82
CA PRO A 474 -50.84 19.78 -13.79
C PRO A 474 -50.27 19.42 -12.41
N PRO A 475 -50.54 20.23 -11.36
CA PRO A 475 -50.04 19.92 -10.02
C PRO A 475 -50.63 18.59 -9.53
N ALA A 476 -49.75 17.65 -9.18
CA ALA A 476 -50.14 16.41 -8.51
C ALA A 476 -50.85 16.73 -7.19
N GLU A 477 -51.87 15.94 -6.85
CA GLU A 477 -52.69 16.18 -5.64
C GLU A 477 -51.91 16.00 -4.32
N ASP A 478 -50.75 15.33 -4.37
CA ASP A 478 -49.72 15.33 -3.34
C ASP A 478 -48.33 15.55 -3.99
N PRO A 479 -47.71 16.75 -3.87
CA PRO A 479 -46.40 17.03 -4.46
C PRO A 479 -45.26 16.52 -3.57
N THR A 480 -45.31 15.25 -3.19
CA THR A 480 -44.20 14.57 -2.50
C THR A 480 -43.08 14.31 -3.50
N LEU A 481 -42.08 15.20 -3.49
CA LEU A 481 -40.88 15.11 -4.32
C LEU A 481 -40.06 13.88 -3.93
N GLU A 482 -40.24 12.79 -4.67
CA GLU A 482 -39.60 11.51 -4.40
C GLU A 482 -38.09 11.58 -4.67
N TYR A 483 -37.30 11.55 -3.60
CA TYR A 483 -35.84 11.50 -3.71
C TYR A 483 -35.40 10.11 -4.19
N VAL A 484 -35.10 10.00 -5.49
CA VAL A 484 -34.48 8.80 -6.05
C VAL A 484 -32.98 8.81 -5.72
N PRO A 485 -32.47 7.90 -4.87
CA PRO A 485 -31.04 7.81 -4.60
C PRO A 485 -30.30 7.33 -5.86
N PRO A 486 -29.11 7.87 -6.17
CA PRO A 486 -28.32 7.41 -7.30
C PRO A 486 -27.96 5.92 -7.16
N ALA A 487 -28.04 5.17 -8.26
CA ALA A 487 -27.76 3.75 -8.27
C ALA A 487 -26.24 3.46 -8.09
N PRO A 488 -25.86 2.37 -7.40
CA PRO A 488 -24.48 1.89 -7.35
C PRO A 488 -24.00 1.28 -8.68
N THR A 489 -22.72 1.47 -8.98
CA THR A 489 -22.06 0.89 -10.16
C THR A 489 -21.43 -0.45 -9.79
N GLY A 490 -21.80 -1.49 -10.54
CA GLY A 490 -21.25 -2.83 -10.42
C GLY A 490 -20.41 -3.22 -11.64
N THR A 491 -19.13 -3.52 -11.41
CA THR A 491 -18.23 -4.11 -12.40
C THR A 491 -18.00 -5.60 -12.11
N LEU A 492 -18.20 -6.45 -13.11
CA LEU A 492 -17.93 -7.88 -13.05
C LEU A 492 -16.67 -8.18 -13.83
N PHE A 493 -15.74 -8.89 -13.19
CA PHE A 493 -14.49 -9.38 -13.78
C PHE A 493 -14.56 -10.91 -13.91
N VAL A 494 -14.13 -11.44 -15.05
CA VAL A 494 -13.87 -12.88 -15.25
C VAL A 494 -12.36 -13.04 -15.44
N VAL A 495 -11.74 -13.93 -14.66
CA VAL A 495 -10.27 -14.13 -14.68
C VAL A 495 -9.85 -15.56 -15.03
N ALA A 496 -10.77 -16.52 -14.91
CA ALA A 496 -10.61 -17.88 -15.39
C ALA A 496 -11.98 -18.50 -15.68
N GLY A 497 -12.01 -19.47 -16.60
CA GLY A 497 -13.26 -20.07 -17.07
C GLY A 497 -14.15 -19.07 -17.82
N ALA A 498 -15.46 -19.34 -17.85
CA ALA A 498 -16.45 -18.48 -18.51
C ALA A 498 -17.74 -18.38 -17.68
N VAL A 499 -18.51 -17.32 -17.93
CA VAL A 499 -19.71 -16.92 -17.19
C VAL A 499 -20.81 -16.48 -18.16
N ASP A 500 -22.09 -16.67 -17.80
CA ASP A 500 -23.21 -15.89 -18.34
C ASP A 500 -23.82 -15.02 -17.23
N VAL A 501 -24.19 -13.78 -17.54
CA VAL A 501 -24.92 -12.87 -16.65
C VAL A 501 -26.32 -12.68 -17.18
N ARG A 502 -27.34 -13.07 -16.42
CA ARG A 502 -28.75 -12.87 -16.75
C ARG A 502 -29.33 -11.76 -15.89
N ARG A 503 -29.66 -10.60 -16.48
CA ARG A 503 -30.36 -9.50 -15.78
C ARG A 503 -31.88 -9.65 -15.82
N GLY A 504 -32.39 -10.39 -16.81
CA GLY A 504 -33.82 -10.60 -17.02
C GLY A 504 -34.09 -11.86 -17.85
N PRO A 505 -35.32 -12.04 -18.35
CA PRO A 505 -35.68 -13.21 -19.17
C PRO A 505 -34.96 -13.27 -20.53
N GLU A 506 -34.65 -12.11 -21.11
CA GLU A 506 -34.06 -11.99 -22.46
C GLU A 506 -32.69 -11.26 -22.47
N ASP A 507 -32.31 -10.56 -21.38
CA ASP A 507 -31.01 -9.90 -21.26
C ASP A 507 -29.98 -10.87 -20.64
N VAL A 508 -29.13 -11.42 -21.51
CA VAL A 508 -28.08 -12.40 -21.19
C VAL A 508 -26.76 -11.97 -21.83
N ILE A 509 -25.73 -11.78 -21.01
CA ILE A 509 -24.38 -11.40 -21.46
C ILE A 509 -23.41 -12.55 -21.18
N ALA A 510 -22.83 -13.10 -22.24
CA ALA A 510 -21.86 -14.18 -22.17
C ALA A 510 -20.42 -13.64 -22.18
N SER A 511 -19.56 -14.13 -21.28
CA SER A 511 -18.11 -13.99 -21.40
C SER A 511 -17.53 -15.10 -22.28
N GLU A 512 -16.38 -14.83 -22.88
CA GLU A 512 -15.51 -15.87 -23.42
C GLU A 512 -14.71 -16.56 -22.30
N ALA A 513 -13.88 -17.53 -22.66
CA ALA A 513 -12.98 -18.25 -21.73
C ALA A 513 -11.65 -17.50 -21.52
N ALA A 514 -11.72 -16.19 -21.26
CA ALA A 514 -10.59 -15.26 -21.24
C ALA A 514 -10.68 -14.27 -20.06
N PRO A 515 -9.58 -13.56 -19.73
CA PRO A 515 -9.63 -12.43 -18.81
C PRO A 515 -10.43 -11.26 -19.41
N GLU A 516 -11.60 -10.97 -18.84
CA GLU A 516 -12.55 -9.98 -19.34
C GLU A 516 -13.29 -9.24 -18.21
N TRP A 517 -13.96 -8.15 -18.54
CA TRP A 517 -14.83 -7.42 -17.62
C TRP A 517 -16.06 -6.80 -18.30
N THR A 518 -17.08 -6.45 -17.53
CA THR A 518 -18.21 -5.62 -17.97
C THR A 518 -18.82 -4.85 -16.80
N GLU A 519 -19.37 -3.66 -17.04
CA GLU A 519 -20.17 -2.91 -16.07
C GLU A 519 -21.58 -3.52 -16.01
N TRP A 520 -21.75 -4.63 -15.27
CA TRP A 520 -22.95 -5.43 -15.37
C TRP A 520 -24.21 -4.74 -14.82
N THR A 521 -24.11 -3.69 -13.99
CA THR A 521 -25.29 -2.91 -13.56
C THR A 521 -25.76 -1.89 -14.60
N ASN A 522 -24.92 -1.55 -15.60
CA ASN A 522 -25.26 -0.60 -16.64
C ASN A 522 -26.04 -1.30 -17.76
N PRO A 523 -27.31 -0.95 -18.02
CA PRO A 523 -28.13 -1.62 -19.05
C PRO A 523 -27.61 -1.36 -20.48
N SER A 524 -26.73 -0.37 -20.67
CA SER A 524 -26.07 -0.08 -21.96
C SER A 524 -24.94 -1.07 -22.27
N SER A 525 -24.40 -1.75 -21.25
CA SER A 525 -23.35 -2.76 -21.42
C SER A 525 -24.00 -4.06 -21.85
N THR A 526 -23.68 -4.53 -23.07
CA THR A 526 -24.28 -5.71 -23.71
C THR A 526 -23.27 -6.83 -23.99
N GLN A 527 -22.00 -6.62 -23.69
CA GLN A 527 -20.90 -7.55 -23.92
C GLN A 527 -19.81 -7.41 -22.85
N PHE A 528 -18.90 -8.38 -22.82
CA PHE A 528 -17.62 -8.28 -22.12
C PHE A 528 -16.57 -7.53 -22.95
N ILE A 529 -15.52 -7.08 -22.27
CA ILE A 529 -14.37 -6.35 -22.81
C ILE A 529 -13.09 -6.99 -22.27
N ALA A 530 -12.12 -7.24 -23.14
CA ALA A 530 -10.84 -7.84 -22.77
C ALA A 530 -10.10 -7.05 -21.67
N LEU A 531 -9.55 -7.77 -20.70
CA LEU A 531 -8.94 -7.20 -19.50
C LEU A 531 -7.43 -6.99 -19.64
N GLY A 532 -6.97 -5.74 -19.55
CA GLY A 532 -5.54 -5.40 -19.69
C GLY A 532 -4.65 -5.79 -18.50
N THR A 533 -5.20 -6.03 -17.30
CA THR A 533 -4.46 -6.45 -16.10
C THR A 533 -5.38 -7.16 -15.12
N LEU A 534 -4.97 -8.33 -14.62
CA LEU A 534 -5.76 -9.13 -13.68
C LEU A 534 -5.93 -8.41 -12.32
N PRO A 535 -7.12 -8.44 -11.68
CA PRO A 535 -7.29 -7.82 -10.38
C PRO A 535 -6.64 -8.71 -9.31
N VAL A 536 -5.70 -8.15 -8.56
CA VAL A 536 -4.89 -8.88 -7.55
C VAL A 536 -5.74 -9.65 -6.53
N TRP A 537 -6.95 -9.17 -6.23
CA TRP A 537 -7.88 -9.79 -5.29
C TRP A 537 -8.66 -11.00 -5.85
N LEU A 538 -8.49 -11.33 -7.15
CA LEU A 538 -9.02 -12.54 -7.80
C LEU A 538 -7.92 -13.51 -8.26
N ASP A 539 -6.65 -13.18 -8.01
CA ASP A 539 -5.52 -14.04 -8.31
C ASP A 539 -5.10 -14.85 -7.06
N PRO A 540 -5.37 -16.17 -7.01
CA PRO A 540 -4.98 -17.01 -5.87
C PRO A 540 -3.47 -17.22 -5.75
N THR A 541 -2.67 -16.75 -6.72
CA THR A 541 -1.20 -16.79 -6.67
C THR A 541 -0.58 -15.47 -6.19
N ALA A 542 -1.39 -14.41 -6.01
CA ALA A 542 -0.93 -13.10 -5.60
C ALA A 542 -0.30 -13.11 -4.19
N ARG A 543 0.96 -12.70 -4.08
CA ARG A 543 1.64 -12.51 -2.80
C ARG A 543 1.10 -11.27 -2.10
N VAL A 544 0.35 -11.45 -1.01
CA VAL A 544 -0.05 -10.36 -0.12
C VAL A 544 1.18 -9.58 0.36
N PRO A 545 1.29 -8.26 0.12
CA PRO A 545 2.47 -7.49 0.46
C PRO A 545 2.83 -7.51 1.96
N MET A 546 4.13 -7.45 2.26
CA MET A 546 4.66 -7.38 3.62
C MET A 546 4.07 -6.21 4.44
N THR A 547 3.81 -5.07 3.78
CA THR A 547 3.10 -3.92 4.37
C THR A 547 1.67 -4.27 4.77
N THR A 548 0.90 -4.88 3.87
CA THR A 548 -0.47 -5.35 4.14
C THR A 548 -0.51 -6.37 5.29
N ARG A 549 0.37 -7.38 5.27
CA ARG A 549 0.50 -8.36 6.37
C ARG A 549 0.81 -7.70 7.72
N ASN A 550 1.73 -6.72 7.72
CA ASN A 550 2.06 -5.94 8.91
C ASN A 550 0.87 -5.10 9.39
N PHE A 551 0.04 -4.57 8.48
CA PHE A 551 -1.21 -3.88 8.85
C PHE A 551 -2.25 -4.85 9.42
N SER A 552 -2.48 -6.01 8.80
CA SER A 552 -3.39 -7.05 9.32
C SER A 552 -3.02 -7.46 10.75
N ARG A 553 -1.75 -7.86 10.97
CA ARG A 553 -1.24 -8.28 12.29
C ARG A 553 -1.29 -7.17 13.34
N ASN A 554 -1.18 -5.91 12.92
CA ASN A 554 -1.28 -4.76 13.82
C ASN A 554 -2.72 -4.39 14.18
N TYR A 555 -3.72 -4.75 13.35
CA TYR A 555 -5.10 -4.30 13.45
C TYR A 555 -6.08 -5.39 13.91
N GLU A 556 -5.80 -6.66 13.64
CA GLU A 556 -6.58 -7.81 14.14
C GLU A 556 -6.78 -7.82 15.68
N PRO A 557 -5.81 -7.39 16.52
CA PRO A 557 -6.01 -7.30 17.97
C PRO A 557 -7.06 -6.27 18.44
N GLU A 558 -7.48 -5.32 17.60
CA GLU A 558 -8.50 -4.31 17.96
C GLU A 558 -9.94 -4.87 17.84
N PHE A 559 -10.09 -6.11 17.37
CA PHE A 559 -11.35 -6.82 17.15
C PHE A 559 -11.59 -7.87 18.24
N ALA A 560 -12.00 -7.42 19.42
CA ALA A 560 -12.37 -8.30 20.53
C ALA A 560 -13.68 -9.07 20.23
N LEU A 561 -13.69 -10.38 20.53
CA LEU A 561 -14.85 -11.27 20.30
C LEU A 561 -16.02 -11.01 21.26
N ASP A 562 -15.75 -10.41 22.42
CA ASP A 562 -16.68 -10.13 23.51
C ASP A 562 -17.17 -8.67 23.56
N GLN A 563 -16.78 -7.84 22.58
CA GLN A 563 -17.12 -6.42 22.53
C GLN A 563 -17.68 -5.99 21.17
N PRO A 564 -18.73 -5.15 21.11
CA PRO A 564 -19.20 -4.56 19.85
C PRO A 564 -18.14 -3.67 19.18
N ILE A 565 -18.13 -3.67 17.85
CA ILE A 565 -17.22 -2.88 17.01
C ILE A 565 -17.37 -1.38 17.28
N GLN A 566 -18.61 -0.94 17.55
CA GLN A 566 -18.99 0.41 17.99
C GLN A 566 -18.26 0.87 19.28
N MET A 567 -17.68 -0.05 20.06
CA MET A 567 -16.93 0.28 21.28
C MET A 567 -15.42 0.06 21.13
N SER A 568 -14.97 -0.95 20.38
CA SER A 568 -13.53 -1.27 20.26
C SER A 568 -12.80 -0.38 19.26
N ILE A 569 -13.43 0.01 18.15
CA ILE A 569 -12.76 0.71 17.04
C ILE A 569 -12.66 2.25 17.20
N PRO A 570 -13.65 3.00 17.75
CA PRO A 570 -13.50 4.45 17.91
C PRO A 570 -12.26 4.93 18.69
N PRO A 571 -11.76 4.23 19.73
CA PRO A 571 -10.47 4.54 20.34
C PRO A 571 -9.28 4.52 19.37
N VAL A 572 -9.27 3.61 18.39
CA VAL A 572 -8.17 3.37 17.44
C VAL A 572 -7.97 4.55 16.48
N LEU A 573 -9.01 5.38 16.27
CA LEU A 573 -8.87 6.67 15.56
C LEU A 573 -7.76 7.56 16.16
N ARG A 574 -7.44 7.41 17.46
CA ARG A 574 -6.43 8.22 18.18
C ARG A 574 -5.05 7.55 18.27
N ASP A 575 -4.82 6.47 17.53
CA ASP A 575 -3.49 5.85 17.44
C ASP A 575 -2.48 6.83 16.81
N ARG A 576 -1.21 6.74 17.23
CA ARG A 576 -0.10 7.55 16.70
C ARG A 576 0.33 7.09 15.29
N ARG A 577 -0.11 5.91 14.85
CA ARG A 577 0.16 5.29 13.55
C ARG A 577 -0.95 5.66 12.57
N ALA A 578 -0.65 6.49 11.58
CA ALA A 578 -1.64 6.96 10.60
C ALA A 578 -2.41 5.83 9.90
N HIS A 579 -1.76 4.67 9.64
CA HIS A 579 -2.42 3.50 9.06
C HIS A 579 -3.50 2.91 9.96
N MET A 580 -3.34 2.94 11.28
CA MET A 580 -4.36 2.44 12.23
C MET A 580 -5.58 3.36 12.25
N ALA A 581 -5.35 4.67 12.34
CA ALA A 581 -6.43 5.66 12.31
C ALA A 581 -7.21 5.64 10.98
N ARG A 582 -6.53 5.40 9.85
CA ARG A 582 -7.18 5.15 8.54
C ARG A 582 -8.04 3.88 8.56
N LEU A 583 -7.50 2.75 9.02
CA LEU A 583 -8.22 1.47 9.03
C LEU A 583 -9.44 1.51 9.97
N ALA A 584 -9.31 2.19 11.11
CA ALA A 584 -10.41 2.50 12.01
C ALA A 584 -11.50 3.32 11.31
N ALA A 585 -11.15 4.43 10.65
CA ALA A 585 -12.09 5.23 9.88
C ALA A 585 -12.80 4.41 8.76
N GLN A 586 -12.07 3.54 8.05
CA GLN A 586 -12.65 2.65 7.04
C GLN A 586 -13.55 1.55 7.64
N THR A 587 -13.34 1.14 8.90
CA THR A 587 -14.19 0.16 9.59
C THR A 587 -15.46 0.80 10.14
N LEU A 588 -15.37 2.05 10.62
CA LEU A 588 -16.53 2.88 10.99
C LEU A 588 -17.38 3.21 9.75
N ALA A 589 -16.75 3.45 8.60
CA ALA A 589 -17.42 3.55 7.30
C ALA A 589 -18.19 2.30 6.90
N LEU A 590 -17.58 1.13 7.10
CA LEU A 590 -18.17 -0.16 6.75
C LEU A 590 -19.39 -0.49 7.61
N THR A 591 -19.36 -0.07 8.87
CA THR A 591 -20.43 -0.27 9.87
C THR A 591 -21.50 0.84 9.89
N ASP A 592 -21.31 1.91 9.09
CA ASP A 592 -22.12 3.15 9.05
C ASP A 592 -22.17 3.95 10.39
N ASP A 593 -21.07 3.96 11.17
CA ASP A 593 -20.90 4.83 12.35
C ASP A 593 -20.57 6.27 11.94
N VAL A 594 -21.63 7.03 11.64
CA VAL A 594 -21.58 8.44 11.20
C VAL A 594 -20.93 9.35 12.24
N GLU A 595 -21.16 9.12 13.54
CA GLU A 595 -20.70 10.04 14.58
C GLU A 595 -19.18 10.01 14.71
N ASN A 596 -18.60 8.82 14.77
CA ASN A 596 -17.15 8.67 14.84
C ASN A 596 -16.46 8.95 13.49
N LEU A 597 -17.15 8.79 12.35
CA LEU A 597 -16.66 9.28 11.05
C LEU A 597 -16.58 10.81 10.98
N VAL A 598 -17.59 11.53 11.46
CA VAL A 598 -17.57 13.00 11.48
C VAL A 598 -16.51 13.51 12.46
N LEU A 599 -16.28 12.82 13.57
CA LEU A 599 -15.12 13.08 14.44
C LEU A 599 -13.78 12.85 13.70
N ALA A 600 -13.68 11.80 12.86
CA ALA A 600 -12.48 11.49 12.08
C ALA A 600 -12.14 12.54 10.99
N LEU A 601 -13.09 13.39 10.57
CA LEU A 601 -12.77 14.58 9.75
C LEU A 601 -11.80 15.55 10.44
N SER A 602 -11.77 15.55 11.77
CA SER A 602 -10.87 16.38 12.60
C SER A 602 -9.66 15.61 13.13
N ASN A 603 -9.33 14.46 12.54
CA ASN A 603 -8.17 13.64 12.95
C ASN A 603 -6.83 14.34 12.61
N ASP A 604 -5.78 14.05 13.39
CA ASP A 604 -4.43 14.56 13.14
C ASP A 604 -3.84 14.02 11.82
N HIS A 605 -4.12 12.75 11.47
CA HIS A 605 -3.58 12.08 10.28
C HIS A 605 -4.39 12.39 9.00
N GLU A 606 -3.69 12.70 7.90
CA GLU A 606 -4.29 13.02 6.59
C GLU A 606 -5.07 11.82 6.05
N GLU A 607 -4.55 10.61 6.24
CA GLU A 607 -5.13 9.35 5.79
C GLU A 607 -6.46 9.01 6.47
N ALA A 608 -6.64 9.40 7.74
CA ALA A 608 -7.88 9.20 8.47
C ALA A 608 -8.95 10.23 8.06
N ARG A 609 -8.55 11.50 7.88
CA ARG A 609 -9.45 12.55 7.36
C ARG A 609 -9.95 12.19 5.95
N LEU A 610 -9.05 11.81 5.05
CA LEU A 610 -9.41 11.45 3.67
C LEU A 610 -10.32 10.22 3.61
N ALA A 611 -10.07 9.19 4.43
CA ALA A 611 -10.96 8.04 4.56
C ALA A 611 -12.37 8.45 5.01
N ALA A 612 -12.49 9.34 6.01
CA ALA A 612 -13.77 9.87 6.47
C ALA A 612 -14.50 10.71 5.41
N ILE A 613 -13.77 11.58 4.67
CA ILE A 613 -14.32 12.40 3.58
C ILE A 613 -14.91 11.52 2.47
N VAL A 614 -14.20 10.48 2.03
CA VAL A 614 -14.68 9.54 1.01
C VAL A 614 -15.91 8.79 1.53
N SER A 615 -15.81 8.21 2.73
CA SER A 615 -16.83 7.34 3.31
C SER A 615 -18.15 8.05 3.60
N LEU A 616 -18.11 9.25 4.17
CA LEU A 616 -19.31 10.05 4.44
C LEU A 616 -20.01 10.43 3.12
N ARG A 617 -19.25 10.65 2.05
CA ARG A 617 -19.79 10.99 0.72
C ARG A 617 -20.40 9.79 0.00
N GLU A 618 -19.96 8.56 0.29
CA GLU A 618 -20.59 7.31 -0.19
C GLU A 618 -21.78 6.86 0.67
N TRP A 619 -21.95 7.46 1.85
CA TRP A 619 -23.06 7.18 2.76
C TRP A 619 -24.21 8.20 2.60
N LEU A 620 -23.88 9.47 2.37
CA LEU A 620 -24.82 10.59 2.31
C LEU A 620 -25.97 10.41 1.29
N PRO A 621 -25.74 10.06 0.00
CA PRO A 621 -26.82 10.04 -1.01
C PRO A 621 -27.72 8.78 -0.96
N ARG A 622 -27.65 7.95 0.09
CA ARG A 622 -28.45 6.71 0.20
C ARG A 622 -29.91 6.98 0.60
N GLN A 623 -30.13 7.99 1.43
CA GLN A 623 -31.38 8.29 2.14
C GLN A 623 -31.43 9.80 2.38
N LEU A 624 -32.60 10.42 2.26
CA LEU A 624 -32.73 11.88 2.38
C LEU A 624 -32.43 12.35 3.82
N GLU A 625 -32.81 11.51 4.80
CA GLU A 625 -32.62 11.70 6.24
C GLU A 625 -31.14 11.70 6.66
N ASN A 626 -30.23 11.20 5.82
CA ASN A 626 -28.80 11.23 6.10
C ASN A 626 -28.24 12.66 6.11
N ASP A 627 -28.87 13.61 5.42
CA ASP A 627 -28.50 15.03 5.44
C ASP A 627 -28.68 15.64 6.84
N ASP A 628 -29.82 15.38 7.50
CA ASP A 628 -30.09 15.88 8.85
C ASP A 628 -29.28 15.14 9.93
N ARG A 629 -29.09 13.82 9.77
CA ARG A 629 -28.16 13.05 10.62
C ARG A 629 -26.72 13.58 10.52
N LEU A 630 -26.28 13.97 9.32
CA LEU A 630 -24.97 14.57 9.10
C LEU A 630 -24.87 15.97 9.70
N ARG A 631 -25.90 16.82 9.57
CA ARG A 631 -25.99 18.13 10.23
C ARG A 631 -25.88 17.99 11.74
N GLU A 632 -26.59 17.04 12.34
CA GLU A 632 -26.56 16.82 13.79
C GLU A 632 -25.15 16.40 14.23
N ALA A 633 -24.57 15.36 13.61
CA ALA A 633 -23.21 14.91 13.93
C ALA A 633 -22.17 16.03 13.71
N ALA A 634 -22.27 16.80 12.62
CA ALA A 634 -21.40 17.93 12.33
C ALA A 634 -21.51 19.04 13.40
N SER A 635 -22.72 19.32 13.90
CA SER A 635 -22.94 20.33 14.95
C SER A 635 -22.32 19.96 16.31
N ARG A 636 -22.08 18.66 16.56
CA ARG A 636 -21.41 18.16 17.78
C ARG A 636 -19.88 18.30 17.71
N VAL A 637 -19.30 18.30 16.51
CA VAL A 637 -17.84 18.34 16.27
C VAL A 637 -17.35 19.75 15.89
N PHE A 638 -18.08 20.44 15.02
CA PHE A 638 -17.73 21.76 14.49
C PHE A 638 -18.48 22.89 15.20
N ARG A 639 -17.96 24.12 15.14
CA ARG A 639 -18.51 25.28 15.88
C ARG A 639 -18.99 26.37 14.93
N GLY A 640 -20.23 26.80 15.10
CA GLY A 640 -20.82 27.86 14.28
C GLY A 640 -20.90 27.44 12.80
N GLU A 641 -20.50 28.34 11.91
CA GLU A 641 -20.64 28.15 10.45
C GLU A 641 -19.80 27.00 9.89
N ASP A 642 -18.72 26.58 10.56
CA ASP A 642 -17.90 25.42 10.15
C ASP A 642 -18.74 24.14 9.97
N ALA A 643 -19.78 23.95 10.78
CA ALA A 643 -20.65 22.78 10.66
C ALA A 643 -21.43 22.75 9.34
N ALA A 644 -21.99 23.91 8.93
CA ALA A 644 -22.69 24.05 7.67
C ALA A 644 -21.74 23.93 6.46
N VAL A 645 -20.55 24.55 6.57
CA VAL A 645 -19.50 24.45 5.53
C VAL A 645 -19.01 23.01 5.37
N ALA A 646 -18.87 22.24 6.46
CA ALA A 646 -18.49 20.83 6.39
C ALA A 646 -19.55 19.98 5.65
N VAL A 647 -20.83 20.18 5.95
CA VAL A 647 -21.95 19.51 5.25
C VAL A 647 -21.98 19.89 3.77
N GLU A 648 -21.86 21.18 3.44
CA GLU A 648 -21.83 21.67 2.06
C GLU A 648 -20.65 21.09 1.26
N LEU A 649 -19.47 20.98 1.87
CA LEU A 649 -18.29 20.39 1.23
C LEU A 649 -18.33 18.86 1.13
N LEU A 650 -19.18 18.18 1.92
CA LEU A 650 -19.44 16.74 1.77
C LEU A 650 -20.39 16.49 0.60
N TRP A 651 -21.55 17.18 0.52
CA TRP A 651 -22.36 17.21 -0.71
C TRP A 651 -21.51 17.60 -1.92
N GLY A 652 -20.59 18.54 -1.74
CA GLY A 652 -19.53 18.86 -2.68
C GLY A 652 -19.93 19.92 -3.70
N LYS A 653 -19.22 19.92 -4.83
CA LYS A 653 -19.43 20.85 -5.95
C LYS A 653 -19.39 20.14 -7.29
N SER A 654 -20.10 20.69 -8.25
CA SER A 654 -20.17 20.23 -9.63
C SER A 654 -19.09 20.91 -10.49
N ASP A 655 -18.84 20.35 -11.67
CA ASP A 655 -18.04 21.01 -12.70
C ASP A 655 -18.61 22.38 -13.10
N ALA A 656 -19.94 22.55 -13.04
CA ALA A 656 -20.60 23.82 -13.33
C ALA A 656 -20.32 24.88 -12.24
N ASP A 657 -20.37 24.49 -10.96
CA ASP A 657 -20.02 25.38 -9.84
C ASP A 657 -18.60 25.92 -10.00
N VAL A 658 -17.62 25.04 -10.25
CA VAL A 658 -16.20 25.45 -10.25
C VAL A 658 -15.74 26.15 -11.54
N ARG A 659 -16.60 26.22 -12.56
CA ARG A 659 -16.47 27.17 -13.69
C ARG A 659 -16.90 28.60 -13.31
N SER A 660 -17.60 28.80 -12.18
CA SER A 660 -17.94 30.13 -11.65
C SER A 660 -16.80 30.74 -10.84
N GLU A 661 -16.37 31.96 -11.20
CA GLU A 661 -15.34 32.71 -10.47
C GLU A 661 -15.72 32.94 -9.00
N ALA A 662 -17.02 33.05 -8.66
CA ALA A 662 -17.48 33.23 -7.29
C ALA A 662 -17.34 31.97 -6.42
N ALA A 663 -17.83 30.82 -6.90
CA ALA A 663 -17.70 29.55 -6.17
C ALA A 663 -16.24 29.07 -6.11
N ALA A 664 -15.45 29.35 -7.15
CA ALA A 664 -14.00 29.17 -7.14
C ALA A 664 -13.34 30.01 -6.01
N GLN A 665 -13.70 31.29 -5.87
CA GLN A 665 -13.20 32.13 -4.77
C GLN A 665 -13.64 31.62 -3.39
N GLN A 666 -14.87 31.11 -3.26
CA GLN A 666 -15.38 30.56 -2.01
C GLN A 666 -14.61 29.30 -1.56
N LEU A 667 -14.31 28.38 -2.49
CA LEU A 667 -13.44 27.23 -2.21
C LEU A 667 -12.04 27.65 -1.73
N LEU A 668 -11.45 28.68 -2.35
CA LEU A 668 -10.16 29.22 -1.90
C LEU A 668 -10.23 29.96 -0.56
N ALA A 669 -11.40 30.48 -0.16
CA ALA A 669 -11.62 31.05 1.16
C ALA A 669 -11.67 29.94 2.23
N TRP A 670 -12.38 28.84 1.98
CA TRP A 670 -12.41 27.69 2.90
C TRP A 670 -11.06 26.98 3.01
N MET A 671 -10.28 26.86 1.93
CA MET A 671 -8.86 26.45 2.00
C MET A 671 -7.98 27.42 2.82
N GLY A 672 -8.46 28.64 3.08
CA GLY A 672 -7.85 29.61 4.00
C GLY A 672 -8.11 29.33 5.49
N SER A 673 -9.24 28.67 5.82
CA SER A 673 -9.77 28.50 7.19
C SER A 673 -8.72 28.04 8.22
N ASP A 674 -8.89 28.43 9.48
CA ASP A 674 -8.04 27.96 10.59
C ASP A 674 -8.34 26.51 10.98
N ASN A 675 -9.53 25.98 10.65
CA ASN A 675 -9.89 24.58 10.88
C ASN A 675 -9.29 23.65 9.81
N VAL A 676 -8.52 22.64 10.24
CA VAL A 676 -7.87 21.67 9.33
C VAL A 676 -8.86 20.81 8.55
N ALA A 677 -9.99 20.44 9.15
CA ALA A 677 -11.02 19.64 8.50
C ALA A 677 -11.64 20.38 7.30
N ILE A 678 -11.96 21.67 7.49
CA ILE A 678 -12.52 22.54 6.44
C ILE A 678 -11.50 22.76 5.32
N ARG A 679 -10.21 22.94 5.67
CA ARG A 679 -9.13 23.03 4.67
C ARG A 679 -8.96 21.74 3.86
N GLU A 680 -9.05 20.59 4.51
CA GLU A 680 -8.97 19.26 3.87
C GLU A 680 -10.15 19.04 2.92
N LEU A 681 -11.38 19.25 3.40
CA LEU A 681 -12.61 19.15 2.62
C LEU A 681 -12.61 20.08 1.40
N ALA A 682 -12.24 21.35 1.57
CA ALA A 682 -12.18 22.30 0.46
C ALA A 682 -11.09 21.95 -0.55
N PHE A 683 -9.91 21.55 -0.08
CA PHE A 683 -8.82 21.11 -0.96
C PHE A 683 -9.14 19.81 -1.69
N PHE A 684 -9.79 18.85 -1.02
CA PHE A 684 -10.28 17.61 -1.63
C PHE A 684 -11.21 17.88 -2.81
N GLN A 685 -12.17 18.81 -2.66
CA GLN A 685 -13.05 19.21 -3.76
C GLN A 685 -12.28 19.87 -4.91
N VAL A 686 -11.36 20.80 -4.61
CA VAL A 686 -10.50 21.44 -5.62
C VAL A 686 -9.61 20.42 -6.34
N HIS A 687 -9.08 19.42 -5.63
CA HIS A 687 -8.23 18.39 -6.21
C HIS A 687 -9.03 17.43 -7.09
N ARG A 688 -10.17 16.91 -6.59
CA ARG A 688 -11.12 16.05 -7.34
C ARG A 688 -11.53 16.66 -8.67
N LEU A 689 -11.85 17.96 -8.68
CA LEU A 689 -12.39 18.65 -9.85
C LEU A 689 -11.32 19.22 -10.79
N THR A 690 -10.03 19.25 -10.42
CA THR A 690 -8.98 19.86 -11.26
C THR A 690 -7.76 18.99 -11.54
N GLY A 691 -7.56 17.90 -10.80
CA GLY A 691 -6.35 17.06 -10.83
C GLY A 691 -5.07 17.76 -10.37
N LYS A 692 -5.17 18.96 -9.76
CA LYS A 692 -4.03 19.81 -9.38
C LYS A 692 -3.97 20.00 -7.87
N ASP A 693 -2.76 20.14 -7.35
CA ASP A 693 -2.46 20.50 -5.95
C ASP A 693 -1.94 21.95 -5.83
N LEU A 694 -1.19 22.39 -6.85
CA LEU A 694 -0.33 23.57 -6.84
C LEU A 694 0.57 23.64 -5.59
N GLY A 695 1.03 22.51 -5.07
CA GLY A 695 1.83 22.45 -3.84
C GLY A 695 1.13 23.02 -2.60
N TYR A 696 -0.20 22.99 -2.54
CA TYR A 696 -0.97 23.24 -1.32
C TYR A 696 -1.05 21.96 -0.47
N ARG A 697 -1.03 22.09 0.86
CA ARG A 697 -1.37 21.03 1.82
C ARG A 697 -2.12 21.62 3.02
N PRO A 698 -3.24 21.03 3.49
CA PRO A 698 -4.01 21.53 4.64
C PRO A 698 -3.23 21.60 5.96
N VAL A 699 -2.24 20.73 6.16
CA VAL A 699 -1.41 20.67 7.38
C VAL A 699 -0.23 21.66 7.39
N ASN A 700 0.07 22.33 6.26
CA ASN A 700 1.24 23.20 6.20
C ASN A 700 1.11 24.46 7.08
N PRO A 701 2.25 25.03 7.56
CA PRO A 701 2.28 26.32 8.24
C PRO A 701 1.63 27.43 7.43
N LEU A 702 0.98 28.39 8.11
CA LEU A 702 0.16 29.45 7.50
C LEU A 702 0.83 30.14 6.29
N ALA A 703 2.06 30.63 6.45
CA ALA A 703 2.78 31.32 5.37
C ALA A 703 3.01 30.46 4.11
N GLN A 704 3.13 29.12 4.26
CA GLN A 704 3.22 28.21 3.12
C GLN A 704 1.85 27.97 2.49
N ARG A 705 0.77 27.89 3.29
CA ARG A 705 -0.61 27.84 2.78
C ARG A 705 -0.95 29.10 2.01
N GLU A 706 -0.65 30.29 2.53
CA GLU A 706 -0.86 31.58 1.87
C GLU A 706 -0.12 31.68 0.53
N ALA A 707 1.14 31.26 0.48
CA ALA A 707 1.94 31.22 -0.76
C ALA A 707 1.42 30.19 -1.79
N ALA A 708 0.66 29.18 -1.36
CA ALA A 708 -0.06 28.27 -2.26
C ALA A 708 -1.44 28.84 -2.67
N LEU A 709 -2.15 29.49 -1.75
CA LEU A 709 -3.43 30.15 -2.01
C LEU A 709 -3.30 31.30 -3.01
N GLU A 710 -2.23 32.10 -2.99
CA GLU A 710 -2.08 33.16 -4.01
C GLU A 710 -1.80 32.58 -5.40
N ARG A 711 -1.09 31.44 -5.51
CA ARG A 711 -0.92 30.72 -6.79
C ARG A 711 -2.25 30.15 -7.30
N TRP A 712 -3.13 29.69 -6.40
CA TRP A 712 -4.51 29.33 -6.73
C TRP A 712 -5.35 30.55 -7.13
N ARG A 713 -5.24 31.70 -6.46
CA ARG A 713 -5.93 32.94 -6.85
C ARG A 713 -5.44 33.45 -8.21
N GLU A 714 -4.16 33.36 -8.52
CA GLU A 714 -3.61 33.64 -9.85
C GLU A 714 -4.21 32.69 -10.90
N HIS A 715 -4.35 31.39 -10.58
CA HIS A 715 -5.00 30.42 -11.47
C HIS A 715 -6.46 30.80 -11.75
N VAL A 716 -7.24 31.16 -10.72
CA VAL A 716 -8.65 31.58 -10.88
C VAL A 716 -8.77 32.90 -11.64
N LYS A 717 -7.95 33.91 -11.31
CA LYS A 717 -7.89 35.19 -12.04
C LYS A 717 -7.64 35.00 -13.55
N ARG A 718 -6.80 34.03 -13.92
CA ARG A 718 -6.43 33.70 -15.31
C ARG A 718 -7.46 32.84 -16.04
N THR A 719 -8.05 31.86 -15.35
CA THR A 719 -8.94 30.84 -15.93
C THR A 719 -10.43 31.26 -15.89
N LYS A 720 -10.77 32.24 -15.03
CA LYS A 720 -12.14 32.66 -14.68
C LYS A 720 -13.03 31.62 -13.99
N GLY A 721 -12.36 30.60 -13.43
CA GLY A 721 -12.87 29.54 -12.58
C GLY A 721 -11.68 28.69 -12.11
N LEU A 722 -11.93 27.56 -11.47
CA LEU A 722 -10.90 26.51 -11.27
C LEU A 722 -10.74 25.65 -12.53
N LEU A 723 -11.84 25.53 -13.30
CA LEU A 723 -11.90 24.96 -14.65
C LEU A 723 -12.17 26.07 -15.68
N PRO A 724 -11.72 25.92 -16.94
CA PRO A 724 -12.09 26.85 -18.01
C PRO A 724 -13.60 26.76 -18.28
N PRO A 725 -14.25 27.86 -18.72
CA PRO A 725 -15.70 27.87 -18.91
C PRO A 725 -16.17 26.88 -19.98
N ASN A 726 -15.35 26.62 -21.01
CA ASN A 726 -15.57 25.59 -22.02
C ASN A 726 -14.31 24.72 -22.18
N SER A 727 -14.48 23.44 -21.88
CA SER A 727 -13.64 22.28 -22.22
C SER A 727 -14.54 21.06 -22.20
#